data_AF-E2CNP0-F1
#
_entry.id   AF-E2CNP0-F1
#
_cell.length_a   1.000
_cell.length_b   1.000
_cell.length_c   1.000
_cell.angle_alpha   90.00
_cell.angle_beta   90.00
_cell.angle_gamma   90.00
#
_symmetry.space_group_name_H-M   'P 1'
#
loop_
_entity.id
_entity.type
_entity.pdbx_description
1 polymer ?
#
loop_
_entity_poly.entity_id
_entity_poly.type
_entity_poly.pdbx_seq_one_letter_code
_entity_poly.pdbx_strand_id
1 'polypeptide(L)'
;MATLILAAAGALAGGLVDQSLFGSTRTIEGARLKDLDVQASTEGASLPKVYGRVRLSGQVIWSSRFEEVVSEERHGGKGGGPNVKVKSYSYFANFAVAICEGPIVRVGRVWADGKEIDASSLPMRIYLGVDDQLPDPLVSALQGTAPAYRGTAYVVFERLPLEEFGNRLPQLSFEVIRPVDHLENLVQAVTIIPGAGEFVYAPHQVTSQPRPGVTESVNTHVSGANSDWQASIDELQALCPNLKRVALVVAWFGDDLRAGQRSIKPKVEVADKTTSGATWSVSGVSREQAELVSRLEGRPAYGGTPSDDTVIAAIKDLKVRGLEVMLIPFVLMDIAPGNGLADPYGANEQAPFPWRGRIVSAADPMAVAASFFGSISAANFSVSAGSVAYSGPDSWGFRRHILHCAALCKAAGGVEAFLIGTEMRGLSRAHAGGGLYPFVDQWVSLASEARQVLGPATKLSYAADWSEYGAHPISDQELRFPLDKLWAAPEIDFVGIDNYLPIADQRDAGDPDGNRDPYDVETLHSQIERGEYHDWYYATDADREVGHRTPITDGAAGKPWVYRTKDIRSWWENQHFERVAGSELASPTLWVPGSKPIRFTELGVPAIDRGANQPNVFVDPKSSENAVPHFSCGIRDDLIQRRALEAHLSY
;
A
#
# COMPACT_ATOMS: atom_id res chain seq x y z
N MET A 1 -44.18 -9.27 17.15
CA MET A 1 -45.10 -8.30 16.52
C MET A 1 -44.38 -7.04 16.04
N ALA A 2 -43.49 -6.42 16.82
CA ALA A 2 -42.71 -5.25 16.37
C ALA A 2 -41.75 -5.51 15.18
N THR A 3 -41.20 -6.73 15.05
CA THR A 3 -40.29 -7.11 13.96
C THR A 3 -41.00 -7.33 12.61
N LEU A 4 -42.28 -7.68 12.61
CA LEU A 4 -43.07 -7.83 11.37
C LEU A 4 -43.51 -6.47 10.79
N ILE A 5 -43.69 -5.46 11.65
CA ILE A 5 -44.14 -4.12 11.24
C ILE A 5 -42.98 -3.32 10.61
N LEU A 6 -41.73 -3.52 11.06
CA LEU A 6 -40.54 -2.93 10.42
C LEU A 6 -40.22 -3.57 9.05
N ALA A 7 -40.38 -4.89 8.91
CA ALA A 7 -40.15 -5.58 7.63
C ALA A 7 -41.19 -5.18 6.57
N ALA A 8 -42.44 -4.94 6.97
CA ALA A 8 -43.50 -4.47 6.07
C ALA A 8 -43.30 -3.00 5.64
N ALA A 9 -42.75 -2.14 6.50
CA ALA A 9 -42.46 -0.74 6.19
C ALA A 9 -41.26 -0.57 5.23
N GLY A 10 -40.21 -1.40 5.38
CA GLY A 10 -39.05 -1.40 4.47
C GLY A 10 -39.38 -1.87 3.05
N ALA A 11 -40.26 -2.87 2.91
CA ALA A 11 -40.71 -3.36 1.61
C ALA A 11 -41.56 -2.34 0.83
N LEU A 12 -42.33 -1.50 1.53
CA LEU A 12 -43.13 -0.43 0.92
C LEU A 12 -42.29 0.77 0.46
N ALA A 13 -41.19 1.08 1.16
CA ALA A 13 -40.26 2.14 0.77
C ALA A 13 -39.32 1.72 -0.38
N GLY A 14 -38.84 0.47 -0.39
CA GLY A 14 -38.06 -0.07 -1.51
C GLY A 14 -38.87 -0.17 -2.81
N GLY A 15 -40.15 -0.54 -2.71
CA GLY A 15 -41.05 -0.64 -3.86
C GLY A 15 -41.36 0.70 -4.54
N LEU A 16 -41.29 1.83 -3.83
CA LEU A 16 -41.52 3.16 -4.42
C LEU A 16 -40.26 3.75 -5.10
N VAL A 17 -39.07 3.36 -4.65
CA VAL A 17 -37.78 3.77 -5.25
C VAL A 17 -37.48 2.94 -6.50
N ASP A 18 -37.76 1.63 -6.48
CA ASP A 18 -37.58 0.77 -7.66
C ASP A 18 -38.57 1.12 -8.80
N GLN A 19 -39.78 1.57 -8.45
CA GLN A 19 -40.81 1.95 -9.42
C GLN A 19 -40.48 3.25 -10.18
N SER A 20 -39.68 4.15 -9.58
CA SER A 20 -39.22 5.37 -10.23
C SER A 20 -37.98 5.16 -11.10
N LEU A 21 -37.20 4.09 -10.86
CA LEU A 21 -35.98 3.79 -11.59
C LEU A 21 -36.17 2.87 -12.83
N PHE A 22 -37.15 1.93 -12.84
CA PHE A 22 -37.14 0.84 -13.85
C PHE A 22 -38.44 0.54 -14.63
N GLY A 23 -39.54 1.28 -14.45
CA GLY A 23 -40.72 1.17 -15.34
C GLY A 23 -41.53 -0.14 -15.24
N SER A 24 -42.68 -0.16 -15.92
CA SER A 24 -43.93 -0.79 -15.44
C SER A 24 -44.18 -2.29 -15.75
N THR A 25 -43.16 -3.13 -15.93
CA THR A 25 -43.41 -4.59 -15.98
C THR A 25 -42.24 -5.42 -15.49
N ARG A 26 -42.35 -5.97 -14.27
CA ARG A 26 -41.73 -7.25 -13.92
C ARG A 26 -42.32 -7.91 -12.68
N THR A 27 -42.41 -9.23 -12.73
CA THR A 27 -42.72 -10.12 -11.61
C THR A 27 -41.71 -9.93 -10.49
N ILE A 28 -42.19 -9.54 -9.31
CA ILE A 28 -41.38 -9.39 -8.09
C ILE A 28 -41.43 -10.72 -7.34
N GLU A 29 -40.31 -11.44 -7.32
CA GLU A 29 -40.05 -12.37 -6.22
C GLU A 29 -39.54 -11.50 -5.05
N GLY A 30 -40.31 -11.44 -3.96
CA GLY A 30 -39.92 -10.67 -2.76
C GLY A 30 -38.64 -11.20 -2.14
N ALA A 31 -38.07 -10.45 -1.18
CA ALA A 31 -36.87 -10.86 -0.45
C ALA A 31 -37.05 -12.26 0.16
N ARG A 32 -36.52 -13.27 -0.52
CA ARG A 32 -36.33 -14.61 0.04
C ARG A 32 -35.37 -14.42 1.21
N LEU A 33 -35.64 -15.07 2.36
CA LEU A 33 -34.57 -15.31 3.32
C LEU A 33 -33.39 -15.85 2.51
N LYS A 34 -32.21 -15.24 2.62
CA LYS A 34 -30.99 -15.87 2.12
C LYS A 34 -31.02 -17.27 2.70
N ASP A 35 -31.15 -18.27 1.84
CA ASP A 35 -31.12 -19.66 2.26
C ASP A 35 -29.89 -19.78 3.16
N LEU A 36 -30.07 -20.43 4.31
CA LEU A 36 -28.93 -20.88 5.10
C LEU A 36 -28.05 -21.62 4.09
N ASP A 37 -26.86 -21.09 3.74
CA ASP A 37 -25.95 -21.73 2.79
C ASP A 37 -25.42 -23.00 3.44
N VAL A 38 -26.22 -24.05 3.38
CA VAL A 38 -25.94 -25.37 3.93
C VAL A 38 -25.19 -26.12 2.84
N GLN A 39 -24.00 -26.58 3.20
CA GLN A 39 -23.27 -27.53 2.39
C GLN A 39 -24.11 -28.80 2.23
N ALA A 40 -24.44 -29.13 0.98
CA ALA A 40 -25.23 -30.30 0.63
C ALA A 40 -24.42 -31.27 -0.23
N SER A 41 -25.06 -32.38 -0.62
CA SER A 41 -24.55 -33.36 -1.58
C SER A 41 -25.71 -33.76 -2.50
N THR A 42 -26.15 -32.81 -3.32
CA THR A 42 -27.33 -32.97 -4.18
C THR A 42 -26.93 -32.92 -5.64
N GLU A 43 -27.25 -33.97 -6.39
CA GLU A 43 -27.09 -33.96 -7.85
C GLU A 43 -28.04 -32.93 -8.49
N GLY A 44 -27.54 -32.15 -9.45
CA GLY A 44 -28.29 -31.08 -10.11
C GLY A 44 -28.22 -29.72 -9.43
N ALA A 45 -27.49 -29.57 -8.33
CA ALA A 45 -27.16 -28.26 -7.76
C ALA A 45 -26.34 -27.42 -8.75
N SER A 46 -26.63 -26.11 -8.85
CA SER A 46 -25.89 -25.19 -9.71
C SER A 46 -24.48 -24.94 -9.19
N LEU A 47 -23.50 -24.81 -10.09
CA LEU A 47 -22.15 -24.37 -9.75
C LEU A 47 -22.12 -22.82 -9.71
N PRO A 48 -21.82 -22.19 -8.56
CA PRO A 48 -21.80 -20.73 -8.47
C PRO A 48 -20.70 -20.11 -9.33
N LYS A 49 -20.99 -18.95 -9.92
CA LYS A 49 -19.98 -18.07 -10.51
C LYS A 49 -19.77 -16.86 -9.60
N VAL A 50 -18.53 -16.57 -9.24
CA VAL A 50 -18.19 -15.53 -8.27
C VAL A 50 -17.35 -14.43 -8.89
N TYR A 51 -17.49 -13.22 -8.34
CA TYR A 51 -16.73 -12.04 -8.70
C TYR A 51 -16.35 -11.32 -7.40
N GLY A 52 -15.06 -11.08 -7.18
CA GLY A 52 -14.53 -10.46 -5.97
C GLY A 52 -14.28 -11.45 -4.84
N ARG A 53 -14.52 -11.00 -3.61
CA ARG A 53 -14.31 -11.77 -2.36
C ARG A 53 -15.65 -12.19 -1.77
N VAL A 54 -15.93 -13.50 -1.77
CA VAL A 54 -17.24 -14.04 -1.38
C VAL A 54 -17.07 -15.27 -0.50
N ARG A 55 -17.93 -15.46 0.50
CA ARG A 55 -17.98 -16.68 1.31
C ARG A 55 -19.00 -17.66 0.72
N LEU A 56 -18.59 -18.91 0.49
CA LEU A 56 -19.44 -19.97 -0.08
C LEU A 56 -19.29 -21.29 0.68
N SER A 57 -20.37 -22.05 0.87
CA SER A 57 -20.35 -23.37 1.54
C SER A 57 -19.97 -24.54 0.63
N GLY A 58 -20.20 -24.39 -0.69
CA GLY A 58 -19.89 -25.43 -1.67
C GLY A 58 -20.78 -26.69 -1.57
N GLN A 59 -20.43 -27.72 -2.32
CA GLN A 59 -21.14 -29.01 -2.43
C GLN A 59 -20.17 -30.18 -2.35
N VAL A 60 -20.51 -31.23 -1.59
CA VAL A 60 -19.69 -32.45 -1.54
C VAL A 60 -19.84 -33.22 -2.86
N ILE A 61 -18.73 -33.38 -3.60
CA ILE A 61 -18.67 -34.02 -4.93
C ILE A 61 -18.02 -35.41 -4.89
N TRP A 62 -17.31 -35.73 -3.82
CA TRP A 62 -16.68 -37.03 -3.63
C TRP A 62 -16.48 -37.29 -2.13
N SER A 63 -16.62 -38.53 -1.68
CA SER A 63 -16.34 -38.94 -0.31
C SER A 63 -16.05 -40.45 -0.24
N SER A 64 -15.13 -40.85 0.63
CA SER A 64 -14.96 -42.26 1.00
C SER A 64 -15.90 -42.64 2.14
N ARG A 65 -15.92 -43.93 2.51
CA ARG A 65 -16.45 -44.32 3.84
C ARG A 65 -15.57 -43.70 4.93
N PHE A 66 -16.14 -43.48 6.12
CA PHE A 66 -15.35 -43.06 7.29
C PHE A 66 -14.33 -44.13 7.66
N GLU A 67 -13.14 -43.69 8.02
CA GLU A 67 -12.07 -44.53 8.57
C GLU A 67 -12.21 -44.55 10.09
N GLU A 68 -12.34 -45.75 10.67
CA GLU A 68 -12.40 -45.96 12.12
C GLU A 68 -11.06 -46.51 12.62
N VAL A 69 -10.45 -45.82 13.58
CA VAL A 69 -9.23 -46.25 14.26
C VAL A 69 -9.57 -46.62 15.70
N VAL A 70 -9.24 -47.85 16.10
CA VAL A 70 -9.49 -48.38 17.45
C VAL A 70 -8.18 -48.40 18.23
N SER A 71 -8.15 -47.73 19.38
CA SER A 71 -7.04 -47.80 20.33
C SER A 71 -7.43 -48.60 21.57
N GLU A 72 -6.56 -49.52 22.01
CA GLU A 72 -6.72 -50.32 23.23
C GLU A 72 -5.69 -49.92 24.28
N GLU A 73 -6.13 -49.26 25.36
CA GLU A 73 -5.28 -48.97 26.51
C GLU A 73 -5.60 -49.90 27.69
N ARG A 74 -4.56 -50.48 28.30
CA ARG A 74 -4.69 -51.30 29.51
C ARG A 74 -4.36 -50.46 30.73
N HIS A 75 -5.37 -50.22 31.56
CA HIS A 75 -5.19 -49.58 32.85
C HIS A 75 -4.98 -50.65 33.93
N GLY A 76 -3.78 -50.67 34.51
CA GLY A 76 -3.43 -51.52 35.65
C GLY A 76 -3.70 -50.79 36.97
N GLY A 77 -4.55 -51.36 37.83
CA GLY A 77 -4.77 -50.83 39.17
C GLY A 77 -3.58 -51.13 40.10
N LYS A 78 -3.04 -50.11 40.78
CA LYS A 78 -2.13 -50.34 41.93
C LYS A 78 -2.90 -51.11 43.00
N GLY A 79 -2.59 -52.39 43.19
CA GLY A 79 -3.20 -53.25 44.21
C GLY A 79 -3.76 -54.60 43.74
N GLY A 80 -3.51 -55.04 42.50
CA GLY A 80 -3.88 -56.39 42.05
C GLY A 80 -5.34 -56.56 41.60
N GLY A 81 -6.03 -55.46 41.30
CA GLY A 81 -7.36 -55.50 40.66
C GLY A 81 -7.32 -55.92 39.18
N PRO A 82 -8.46 -56.30 38.57
CA PRO A 82 -8.52 -56.79 37.20
C PRO A 82 -7.97 -55.76 36.19
N ASN A 83 -7.25 -56.25 35.18
CA ASN A 83 -6.85 -55.42 34.03
C ASN A 83 -8.09 -54.93 33.28
N VAL A 84 -8.32 -53.62 33.26
CA VAL A 84 -9.39 -53.02 32.46
C VAL A 84 -8.81 -52.64 31.10
N LYS A 85 -9.39 -53.20 30.03
CA LYS A 85 -9.14 -52.75 28.66
C LYS A 85 -10.12 -51.62 28.34
N VAL A 86 -9.60 -50.43 28.07
CA VAL A 86 -10.37 -49.30 27.54
C VAL A 86 -10.19 -49.27 26.02
N LYS A 87 -11.28 -49.35 25.28
CA LYS A 87 -11.30 -49.16 23.81
C LYS A 87 -11.77 -47.73 23.51
N SER A 88 -10.98 -46.97 22.77
CA SER A 88 -11.39 -45.69 22.18
C SER A 88 -11.48 -45.80 20.66
N TYR A 89 -12.40 -45.05 20.07
CA TYR A 89 -12.66 -45.01 18.64
C TYR A 89 -12.43 -43.59 18.14
N SER A 90 -11.65 -43.44 17.08
CA SER A 90 -11.44 -42.16 16.38
C SER A 90 -11.88 -42.30 14.93
N TYR A 91 -12.62 -41.31 14.42
CA TYR A 91 -13.18 -41.32 13.08
C TYR A 91 -12.53 -40.26 12.20
N PHE A 92 -12.22 -40.63 10.96
CA PHE A 92 -11.64 -39.75 9.97
C PHE A 92 -12.43 -39.79 8.66
N ALA A 93 -12.45 -38.68 7.93
CA ALA A 93 -13.10 -38.60 6.62
C ALA A 93 -12.15 -38.15 5.51
N ASN A 94 -12.34 -38.73 4.33
CA ASN A 94 -11.79 -38.24 3.07
C ASN A 94 -12.94 -37.77 2.18
N PHE A 95 -12.92 -36.52 1.73
CA PHE A 95 -13.98 -35.98 0.89
C PHE A 95 -13.51 -34.76 0.11
N ALA A 96 -14.25 -34.40 -0.94
CA ALA A 96 -14.00 -33.23 -1.77
C ALA A 96 -15.23 -32.33 -1.85
N VAL A 97 -15.02 -31.03 -1.81
CA VAL A 97 -16.06 -29.99 -1.85
C VAL A 97 -15.83 -29.08 -3.06
N ALA A 98 -16.75 -29.10 -4.03
CA ALA A 98 -16.78 -28.10 -5.10
C ALA A 98 -17.30 -26.78 -4.54
N ILE A 99 -16.61 -25.67 -4.84
CA ILE A 99 -16.95 -24.36 -4.31
C ILE A 99 -17.64 -23.50 -5.37
N CYS A 100 -17.00 -23.30 -6.52
CA CYS A 100 -17.50 -22.44 -7.60
C CYS A 100 -16.79 -22.74 -8.94
N GLU A 101 -17.27 -22.09 -10.01
CA GLU A 101 -16.59 -22.04 -11.31
C GLU A 101 -15.21 -21.37 -11.15
N GLY A 102 -14.18 -22.02 -11.69
CA GLY A 102 -12.82 -21.48 -11.77
C GLY A 102 -12.60 -20.60 -13.01
N PRO A 103 -11.36 -20.11 -13.21
CA PRO A 103 -10.30 -20.11 -12.22
C PRO A 103 -10.56 -19.08 -11.11
N ILE A 104 -10.22 -19.43 -9.86
CA ILE A 104 -10.10 -18.50 -8.73
C ILE A 104 -8.62 -18.26 -8.44
N VAL A 105 -8.26 -17.19 -7.72
CA VAL A 105 -6.85 -16.95 -7.36
C VAL A 105 -6.48 -17.53 -6.01
N ARG A 106 -7.44 -17.59 -5.08
CA ARG A 106 -7.17 -18.03 -3.71
C ARG A 106 -8.45 -18.46 -2.98
N VAL A 107 -8.28 -19.43 -2.08
CA VAL A 107 -9.18 -19.63 -0.95
C VAL A 107 -8.51 -19.02 0.27
N GLY A 108 -9.15 -18.01 0.87
CA GLY A 108 -8.70 -17.32 2.07
C GLY A 108 -9.11 -18.07 3.33
N ARG A 109 -9.90 -17.41 4.17
CA ARG A 109 -10.42 -17.99 5.42
C ARG A 109 -11.35 -19.18 5.18
N VAL A 110 -11.33 -20.12 6.12
CA VAL A 110 -12.17 -21.32 6.12
C VAL A 110 -12.94 -21.38 7.45
N TRP A 111 -14.20 -21.77 7.38
CA TRP A 111 -15.04 -21.98 8.56
C TRP A 111 -15.64 -23.37 8.56
N ALA A 112 -15.66 -24.02 9.73
CA ALA A 112 -16.41 -25.24 10.00
C ALA A 112 -17.48 -24.98 11.05
N ASP A 113 -18.72 -25.37 10.77
CA ASP A 113 -19.89 -25.18 11.65
C ASP A 113 -20.04 -23.74 12.15
N GLY A 114 -19.73 -22.78 11.27
CA GLY A 114 -19.80 -21.35 11.54
C GLY A 114 -18.59 -20.74 12.27
N LYS A 115 -17.64 -21.55 12.74
CA LYS A 115 -16.42 -21.08 13.41
C LYS A 115 -15.24 -21.06 12.45
N GLU A 116 -14.43 -20.01 12.52
CA GLU A 116 -13.21 -19.91 11.73
C GLU A 116 -12.20 -20.94 12.23
N ILE A 117 -11.57 -21.64 11.30
CA ILE A 117 -10.58 -22.68 11.59
C ILE A 117 -9.27 -22.34 10.90
N ASP A 118 -8.16 -22.75 11.51
CA ASP A 118 -6.85 -22.61 10.91
C ASP A 118 -6.70 -23.61 9.75
N ALA A 119 -6.91 -23.10 8.54
CA ALA A 119 -6.76 -23.83 7.29
C ALA A 119 -5.39 -24.51 7.14
N SER A 120 -4.32 -23.94 7.70
CA SER A 120 -2.96 -24.51 7.59
C SER A 120 -2.78 -25.78 8.42
N SER A 121 -3.60 -25.96 9.46
CA SER A 121 -3.59 -27.14 10.32
C SER A 121 -4.37 -28.34 9.73
N LEU A 122 -5.16 -28.10 8.67
CA LEU A 122 -6.00 -29.12 8.08
C LEU A 122 -5.27 -29.85 6.96
N PRO A 123 -5.41 -31.18 6.87
CA PRO A 123 -4.87 -31.97 5.76
C PRO A 123 -5.74 -31.75 4.50
N MET A 124 -5.69 -30.54 3.94
CA MET A 124 -6.49 -30.15 2.79
C MET A 124 -5.64 -29.72 1.60
N ARG A 125 -6.17 -29.93 0.39
CA ARG A 125 -5.59 -29.49 -0.88
C ARG A 125 -6.59 -28.65 -1.63
N ILE A 126 -6.19 -27.43 -1.99
CA ILE A 126 -7.01 -26.50 -2.75
C ILE A 126 -6.68 -26.64 -4.24
N TYR A 127 -7.74 -26.65 -5.03
CA TYR A 127 -7.70 -26.68 -6.48
C TYR A 127 -8.41 -25.46 -7.02
N LEU A 128 -7.72 -24.66 -7.84
CA LEU A 128 -8.17 -23.33 -8.27
C LEU A 128 -9.17 -23.39 -9.44
N GLY A 129 -9.36 -24.56 -10.06
CA GLY A 129 -10.26 -24.74 -11.18
C GLY A 129 -9.70 -24.24 -12.51
N VAL A 130 -8.39 -24.33 -12.70
CA VAL A 130 -7.73 -24.06 -13.99
C VAL A 130 -8.04 -25.17 -15.00
N ASP A 131 -7.95 -24.86 -16.30
CA ASP A 131 -8.33 -25.78 -17.38
C ASP A 131 -7.37 -26.97 -17.53
N ASP A 132 -6.12 -26.83 -17.12
CA ASP A 132 -5.08 -27.85 -17.21
C ASP A 132 -4.87 -28.63 -15.89
N GLN A 133 -5.73 -28.40 -14.90
CA GLN A 133 -5.62 -29.05 -13.60
C GLN A 133 -5.67 -30.57 -13.72
N LEU A 134 -4.90 -31.24 -12.85
CA LEU A 134 -4.80 -32.70 -12.79
C LEU A 134 -5.75 -33.28 -11.72
N PRO A 135 -6.15 -34.57 -11.85
CA PRO A 135 -6.89 -35.28 -10.81
C PRO A 135 -6.15 -35.29 -9.47
N ASP A 136 -6.90 -35.25 -8.37
CA ASP A 136 -6.32 -35.32 -7.03
C ASP A 136 -5.67 -36.70 -6.78
N PRO A 137 -4.47 -36.76 -6.16
CA PRO A 137 -3.78 -38.02 -5.92
C PRO A 137 -4.53 -39.00 -5.02
N LEU A 138 -5.21 -38.53 -3.96
CA LEU A 138 -6.00 -39.39 -3.06
C LEU A 138 -7.23 -39.94 -3.77
N VAL A 139 -7.93 -39.07 -4.51
CA VAL A 139 -9.09 -39.50 -5.30
C VAL A 139 -8.67 -40.52 -6.35
N SER A 140 -7.54 -40.29 -7.04
CA SER A 140 -6.97 -41.21 -8.03
C SER A 140 -6.56 -42.54 -7.41
N ALA A 141 -5.93 -42.53 -6.24
CA ALA A 141 -5.51 -43.76 -5.55
C ALA A 141 -6.70 -44.63 -5.13
N LEU A 142 -7.81 -44.01 -4.73
CA LEU A 142 -9.00 -44.73 -4.25
C LEU A 142 -9.98 -45.11 -5.36
N GLN A 143 -10.04 -44.36 -6.46
CA GLN A 143 -11.00 -44.58 -7.57
C GLN A 143 -10.37 -45.19 -8.83
N GLY A 144 -9.04 -45.10 -8.99
CA GLY A 144 -8.35 -45.42 -10.24
C GLY A 144 -8.52 -44.30 -11.27
N THR A 145 -9.56 -44.38 -12.11
CA THR A 145 -9.88 -43.32 -13.08
C THR A 145 -10.62 -42.18 -12.38
N ALA A 146 -9.88 -41.18 -11.92
CA ALA A 146 -10.44 -40.01 -11.23
C ALA A 146 -10.68 -38.82 -12.18
N PRO A 147 -11.79 -38.09 -12.01
CA PRO A 147 -12.01 -36.82 -12.70
C PRO A 147 -11.03 -35.75 -12.21
N ALA A 148 -10.63 -34.86 -13.12
CA ALA A 148 -9.79 -33.71 -12.80
C ALA A 148 -10.58 -32.46 -12.34
N TYR A 149 -11.90 -32.49 -12.49
CA TYR A 149 -12.81 -31.36 -12.21
C TYR A 149 -12.32 -30.02 -12.79
N ARG A 150 -11.80 -30.03 -14.02
CA ARG A 150 -11.33 -28.83 -14.74
C ARG A 150 -12.43 -27.77 -14.83
N GLY A 151 -12.06 -26.51 -14.66
CA GLY A 151 -13.01 -25.39 -14.60
C GLY A 151 -13.79 -25.29 -13.29
N THR A 152 -13.54 -26.15 -12.29
CA THR A 152 -14.19 -26.10 -10.97
C THR A 152 -13.15 -25.90 -9.88
N ALA A 153 -13.30 -24.85 -9.07
CA ALA A 153 -12.53 -24.69 -7.86
C ALA A 153 -13.09 -25.62 -6.78
N TYR A 154 -12.24 -26.46 -6.19
CA TYR A 154 -12.65 -27.43 -5.17
C TYR A 154 -11.56 -27.65 -4.12
N VAL A 155 -11.94 -28.23 -2.98
CA VAL A 155 -11.02 -28.56 -1.89
C VAL A 155 -11.17 -30.03 -1.53
N VAL A 156 -10.05 -30.74 -1.40
CA VAL A 156 -10.00 -32.13 -0.93
C VAL A 156 -9.49 -32.14 0.50
N PHE A 157 -10.19 -32.84 1.39
CA PHE A 157 -9.76 -33.16 2.74
C PHE A 157 -9.31 -34.61 2.80
N GLU A 158 -8.14 -34.85 3.38
CA GLU A 158 -7.54 -36.17 3.57
C GLU A 158 -7.45 -36.51 5.06
N ARG A 159 -8.14 -37.56 5.50
CA ARG A 159 -8.18 -38.02 6.89
C ARG A 159 -8.46 -36.88 7.89
N LEU A 160 -9.47 -36.06 7.61
CA LEU A 160 -9.93 -35.03 8.54
C LEU A 160 -10.45 -35.70 9.83
N PRO A 161 -9.91 -35.39 11.03
CA PRO A 161 -10.42 -35.89 12.29
C PRO A 161 -11.83 -35.36 12.55
N LEU A 162 -12.78 -36.24 12.88
CA LEU A 162 -14.19 -35.85 13.07
C LEU A 162 -14.61 -35.64 14.53
N GLU A 163 -13.73 -35.95 15.48
CA GLU A 163 -14.05 -35.91 16.92
C GLU A 163 -14.55 -34.52 17.36
N GLU A 164 -13.84 -33.47 16.94
CA GLU A 164 -14.20 -32.07 17.25
C GLU A 164 -15.51 -31.62 16.60
N PHE A 165 -15.97 -32.34 15.58
CA PHE A 165 -17.21 -32.07 14.85
C PHE A 165 -18.35 -33.01 15.26
N GLY A 166 -18.20 -33.73 16.38
CA GLY A 166 -19.22 -34.66 16.87
C GLY A 166 -19.35 -35.93 16.01
N ASN A 167 -18.23 -36.38 15.42
CA ASN A 167 -18.14 -37.56 14.54
C ASN A 167 -19.05 -37.51 13.31
N ARG A 168 -19.23 -36.31 12.74
CA ARG A 168 -19.89 -36.08 11.45
C ARG A 168 -19.04 -35.16 10.58
N LEU A 169 -19.38 -35.10 9.29
CA LEU A 169 -18.82 -34.06 8.42
C LEU A 169 -19.26 -32.67 8.94
N PRO A 170 -18.30 -31.73 9.10
CA PRO A 170 -18.63 -30.34 9.43
C PRO A 170 -19.30 -29.64 8.25
N GLN A 171 -20.09 -28.62 8.53
CA GLN A 171 -20.58 -27.68 7.53
C GLN A 171 -19.48 -26.67 7.22
N LEU A 172 -18.87 -26.81 6.04
CA LEU A 172 -17.75 -25.99 5.62
C LEU A 172 -18.21 -24.77 4.84
N SER A 173 -17.46 -23.68 4.96
CA SER A 173 -17.53 -22.54 4.06
C SER A 173 -16.17 -21.90 3.87
N PHE A 174 -15.98 -21.28 2.71
CA PHE A 174 -14.70 -20.86 2.18
C PHE A 174 -14.80 -19.43 1.69
N GLU A 175 -13.83 -18.59 2.04
CA GLU A 175 -13.63 -17.29 1.42
C GLU A 175 -12.94 -17.49 0.08
N VAL A 176 -13.67 -17.24 -1.00
CA VAL A 176 -13.16 -17.32 -2.35
C VAL A 176 -12.78 -15.93 -2.83
N ILE A 177 -11.60 -15.83 -3.42
CA ILE A 177 -11.10 -14.60 -4.04
C ILE A 177 -10.96 -14.88 -5.55
N ARG A 178 -11.69 -14.10 -6.35
CA ARG A 178 -11.64 -14.12 -7.81
C ARG A 178 -11.59 -12.68 -8.34
N PRO A 179 -10.50 -12.24 -9.01
CA PRO A 179 -10.44 -10.94 -9.66
C PRO A 179 -11.60 -10.76 -10.64
N VAL A 180 -12.11 -9.53 -10.70
CA VAL A 180 -13.30 -9.21 -11.51
C VAL A 180 -12.90 -8.73 -12.91
N ASP A 181 -11.80 -7.97 -13.00
CA ASP A 181 -11.33 -7.33 -14.22
C ASP A 181 -9.81 -7.58 -14.41
N HIS A 182 -9.21 -6.94 -15.40
CA HIS A 182 -7.84 -7.18 -15.83
C HIS A 182 -6.76 -6.37 -15.07
N LEU A 183 -7.14 -5.38 -14.25
CA LEU A 183 -6.21 -4.52 -13.51
C LEU A 183 -5.12 -5.32 -12.77
N GLU A 184 -5.50 -6.34 -12.02
CA GLU A 184 -4.56 -7.15 -11.23
C GLU A 184 -3.48 -7.83 -12.10
N ASN A 185 -3.80 -8.14 -13.36
CA ASN A 185 -2.82 -8.66 -14.32
C ASN A 185 -1.87 -7.58 -14.87
N LEU A 186 -2.28 -6.31 -14.87
CA LEU A 186 -1.44 -5.19 -15.30
C LEU A 186 -0.47 -4.73 -14.21
N VAL A 187 -0.78 -4.96 -12.93
CA VAL A 187 0.04 -4.53 -11.80
C VAL A 187 1.38 -5.27 -11.79
N GLN A 188 2.47 -4.52 -12.00
CA GLN A 188 3.85 -5.04 -11.93
C GLN A 188 4.64 -4.49 -10.73
N ALA A 189 4.12 -3.45 -10.07
CA ALA A 189 4.73 -2.83 -8.90
C ALA A 189 3.67 -2.34 -7.90
N VAL A 190 3.97 -2.39 -6.61
CA VAL A 190 3.11 -1.87 -5.54
C VAL A 190 3.94 -1.16 -4.46
N THR A 191 3.46 -0.04 -3.95
CA THR A 191 4.02 0.63 -2.77
C THR A 191 3.37 0.04 -1.50
N ILE A 192 4.19 -0.46 -0.59
CA ILE A 192 3.75 -1.09 0.66
C ILE A 192 3.69 -0.02 1.76
N ILE A 193 2.46 0.29 2.19
CA ILE A 193 2.09 1.25 3.24
C ILE A 193 1.35 0.45 4.33
N PRO A 194 1.74 0.55 5.61
CA PRO A 194 1.60 1.82 6.34
C PRO A 194 2.86 2.67 6.49
N GLY A 195 4.07 2.12 6.29
CA GLY A 195 5.32 2.87 6.56
C GLY A 195 5.62 3.13 8.04
N ALA A 196 4.60 3.06 8.90
CA ALA A 196 4.65 3.17 10.36
C ALA A 196 3.88 2.01 11.03
N GLY A 197 4.45 1.51 12.11
CA GLY A 197 4.02 0.37 12.93
C GLY A 197 5.28 -0.36 13.42
N GLU A 198 5.48 -0.42 14.74
CA GLU A 198 6.75 -0.85 15.35
C GLU A 198 7.25 -2.23 14.86
N PHE A 199 6.34 -3.15 14.55
CA PHE A 199 6.63 -4.51 14.08
C PHE A 199 5.82 -4.91 12.83
N VAL A 200 5.29 -3.94 12.08
CA VAL A 200 4.39 -4.20 10.94
C VAL A 200 5.05 -5.01 9.82
N TYR A 201 6.38 -4.95 9.73
CA TYR A 201 7.20 -5.66 8.75
C TYR A 201 7.77 -6.98 9.26
N ALA A 202 7.43 -7.42 10.47
CA ALA A 202 7.90 -8.71 10.97
C ALA A 202 7.19 -9.86 10.24
N PRO A 203 7.92 -10.74 9.53
CA PRO A 203 7.33 -11.93 8.88
C PRO A 203 6.97 -13.03 9.89
N HIS A 204 7.44 -12.92 11.13
CA HIS A 204 7.15 -13.83 12.23
C HIS A 204 6.23 -13.17 13.25
N GLN A 205 5.61 -14.00 14.10
CA GLN A 205 4.72 -13.52 15.14
C GLN A 205 5.48 -12.72 16.21
N VAL A 206 4.93 -11.55 16.54
CA VAL A 206 5.31 -10.74 17.68
C VAL A 206 4.09 -10.63 18.60
N THR A 207 4.31 -10.87 19.87
CA THR A 207 3.28 -10.74 20.91
C THR A 207 3.74 -9.75 21.96
N SER A 208 2.79 -9.17 22.68
CA SER A 208 3.05 -8.31 23.82
C SER A 208 2.45 -8.92 25.09
N GLN A 209 3.05 -8.58 26.22
CA GLN A 209 2.56 -8.95 27.54
C GLN A 209 2.18 -7.68 28.32
N PRO A 210 0.95 -7.16 28.17
CA PRO A 210 0.54 -5.93 28.84
C PRO A 210 0.48 -6.07 30.36
N ARG A 211 0.23 -7.29 30.86
CA ARG A 211 0.26 -7.64 32.29
C ARG A 211 0.61 -9.12 32.48
N PRO A 212 1.10 -9.53 33.67
CA PRO A 212 1.43 -10.92 33.94
C PRO A 212 0.27 -11.87 33.60
N GLY A 213 0.57 -12.91 32.82
CA GLY A 213 -0.41 -13.92 32.39
C GLY A 213 -1.34 -13.52 31.24
N VAL A 214 -1.21 -12.31 30.66
CA VAL A 214 -1.96 -11.91 29.47
C VAL A 214 -1.00 -11.74 28.29
N THR A 215 -1.30 -12.38 27.18
CA THR A 215 -0.55 -12.27 25.93
C THR A 215 -1.49 -11.77 24.83
N GLU A 216 -1.07 -10.73 24.11
CA GLU A 216 -1.81 -10.14 23.00
C GLU A 216 -0.95 -10.16 21.75
N SER A 217 -1.59 -10.43 20.61
CA SER A 217 -0.93 -10.36 19.30
C SER A 217 -0.61 -8.91 18.94
N VAL A 218 0.58 -8.68 18.37
CA VAL A 218 0.98 -7.34 17.89
C VAL A 218 0.87 -7.24 16.37
N ASN A 219 1.13 -8.33 15.63
CA ASN A 219 1.17 -8.35 14.17
C ASN A 219 0.56 -9.64 13.58
N THR A 220 -0.38 -10.27 14.29
CA THR A 220 -1.09 -11.47 13.81
C THR A 220 -2.58 -11.32 14.10
N HIS A 221 -3.30 -10.76 13.15
CA HIS A 221 -4.74 -10.50 13.19
C HIS A 221 -5.49 -11.28 12.11
N VAL A 222 -4.77 -11.92 11.17
CA VAL A 222 -5.31 -12.87 10.19
C VAL A 222 -5.14 -14.30 10.71
N SER A 223 -6.23 -15.05 10.85
CA SER A 223 -6.17 -16.45 11.31
C SER A 223 -5.47 -17.35 10.29
N GLY A 224 -4.67 -18.29 10.80
CA GLY A 224 -3.92 -19.27 9.99
C GLY A 224 -2.68 -18.72 9.28
N ALA A 225 -2.32 -17.46 9.49
CA ALA A 225 -1.06 -16.89 9.05
C ALA A 225 -0.10 -16.67 10.23
N ASN A 226 1.21 -16.81 9.97
CA ASN A 226 2.24 -16.56 10.99
C ASN A 226 2.38 -15.08 11.36
N SER A 227 2.00 -14.18 10.46
CA SER A 227 1.98 -12.72 10.64
C SER A 227 1.09 -12.07 9.58
N ASP A 228 0.64 -10.85 9.86
CA ASP A 228 -0.11 -10.02 8.91
C ASP A 228 0.71 -9.72 7.65
N TRP A 229 2.04 -9.61 7.80
CA TRP A 229 2.98 -9.47 6.69
C TRP A 229 2.90 -10.67 5.72
N GLN A 230 3.07 -11.90 6.24
CA GLN A 230 3.03 -13.10 5.40
C GLN A 230 1.67 -13.24 4.71
N ALA A 231 0.58 -13.03 5.46
CA ALA A 231 -0.78 -13.12 4.90
C ALA A 231 -0.99 -12.12 3.75
N SER A 232 -0.56 -10.87 3.95
CA SER A 232 -0.76 -9.79 2.98
C SER A 232 0.07 -9.98 1.71
N ILE A 233 1.34 -10.37 1.84
CA ILE A 233 2.22 -10.57 0.67
C ILE A 233 1.82 -11.84 -0.10
N ASP A 234 1.40 -12.91 0.58
CA ASP A 234 0.86 -14.11 -0.07
C ASP A 234 -0.40 -13.82 -0.88
N GLU A 235 -1.32 -13.03 -0.32
CA GLU A 235 -2.53 -12.62 -1.01
C GLU A 235 -2.22 -11.70 -2.19
N LEU A 236 -1.31 -10.73 -2.00
CA LEU A 236 -0.88 -9.81 -3.05
C LEU A 236 -0.29 -10.56 -4.27
N GLN A 237 0.62 -11.53 -4.05
CA GLN A 237 1.20 -12.31 -5.15
C GLN A 237 0.18 -13.22 -5.82
N ALA A 238 -0.82 -13.71 -5.08
CA ALA A 238 -1.92 -14.48 -5.67
C ALA A 238 -2.84 -13.60 -6.54
N LEU A 239 -3.12 -12.38 -6.09
CA LEU A 239 -3.95 -11.42 -6.82
C LEU A 239 -3.25 -10.90 -8.07
N CYS A 240 -1.99 -10.48 -7.95
CA CYS A 240 -1.23 -9.81 -9.01
C CYS A 240 -0.11 -10.74 -9.54
N PRO A 241 -0.42 -11.67 -10.46
CA PRO A 241 0.54 -12.70 -10.90
C PRO A 241 1.75 -12.14 -11.66
N ASN A 242 1.67 -10.91 -12.16
CA ASN A 242 2.74 -10.22 -12.87
C ASN A 242 3.55 -9.25 -11.98
N LEU A 243 3.32 -9.26 -10.67
CA LEU A 243 4.05 -8.43 -9.71
C LEU A 243 5.54 -8.79 -9.72
N LYS A 244 6.38 -7.79 -9.99
CA LYS A 244 7.85 -7.93 -10.04
C LYS A 244 8.55 -7.10 -8.98
N ARG A 245 7.94 -5.98 -8.57
CA ARG A 245 8.59 -4.97 -7.73
C ARG A 245 7.72 -4.55 -6.58
N VAL A 246 8.36 -4.13 -5.50
CA VAL A 246 7.68 -3.47 -4.38
C VAL A 246 8.49 -2.28 -3.90
N ALA A 247 7.81 -1.20 -3.53
CA ALA A 247 8.41 -0.08 -2.83
C ALA A 247 8.08 -0.19 -1.34
N LEU A 248 9.09 -0.46 -0.51
CA LEU A 248 8.96 -0.61 0.94
C LEU A 248 9.21 0.72 1.64
N VAL A 249 8.16 1.30 2.22
CA VAL A 249 8.21 2.59 2.91
C VAL A 249 8.69 2.40 4.35
N VAL A 250 9.64 3.21 4.83
CA VAL A 250 10.12 3.17 6.23
C VAL A 250 10.10 4.57 6.80
N ALA A 251 9.20 4.83 7.75
CA ALA A 251 8.94 6.18 8.25
C ALA A 251 9.65 6.52 9.56
N TRP A 252 10.30 7.69 9.59
CA TRP A 252 10.69 8.42 10.80
C TRP A 252 9.82 9.68 10.93
N PHE A 253 9.92 10.36 12.08
CA PHE A 253 9.04 11.47 12.40
C PHE A 253 9.78 12.81 12.44
N GLY A 254 9.27 13.78 11.69
CA GLY A 254 9.60 15.20 11.79
C GLY A 254 8.66 15.92 12.76
N ASP A 255 9.14 16.96 13.42
CA ASP A 255 8.43 17.67 14.50
C ASP A 255 8.23 19.18 14.26
N ASP A 256 8.76 19.73 13.16
CA ASP A 256 8.66 21.16 12.82
C ASP A 256 8.76 21.39 11.31
N LEU A 257 7.92 22.29 10.76
CA LEU A 257 7.93 22.70 9.35
C LEU A 257 9.09 23.65 8.99
N ARG A 258 9.77 24.22 9.97
CA ARG A 258 10.94 25.08 9.77
C ARG A 258 12.18 24.19 9.72
N ALA A 259 12.77 24.04 8.54
CA ALA A 259 13.86 23.10 8.30
C ALA A 259 15.06 23.25 9.26
N GLY A 260 15.33 24.46 9.78
CA GLY A 260 16.44 24.72 10.69
C GLY A 260 16.16 24.43 12.18
N GLN A 261 14.92 24.12 12.56
CA GLN A 261 14.52 23.88 13.96
C GLN A 261 14.11 22.43 14.25
N ARG A 262 14.01 21.62 13.20
CA ARG A 262 13.41 20.28 13.26
C ARG A 262 14.39 19.20 13.74
N SER A 263 13.84 18.12 14.26
CA SER A 263 14.51 16.82 14.38
C SER A 263 13.79 15.77 13.51
N ILE A 264 14.53 14.77 12.98
CA ILE A 264 13.92 13.57 12.37
C ILE A 264 14.38 12.37 13.16
N LYS A 265 13.45 11.71 13.85
CA LYS A 265 13.74 10.67 14.84
C LYS A 265 12.81 9.47 14.69
N PRO A 266 13.26 8.27 15.06
CA PRO A 266 12.35 7.16 15.28
C PRO A 266 11.52 7.42 16.54
N LYS A 267 10.26 6.98 16.53
CA LYS A 267 9.35 7.11 17.68
C LYS A 267 8.61 5.81 17.96
N VAL A 268 8.05 5.69 19.16
CA VAL A 268 7.25 4.54 19.61
C VAL A 268 5.83 4.97 20.03
N GLU A 269 4.88 4.05 20.04
CA GLU A 269 3.48 4.32 20.41
C GLU A 269 3.29 4.49 21.92
N VAL A 270 4.06 3.71 22.67
CA VAL A 270 4.01 3.61 24.14
C VAL A 270 5.40 3.41 24.70
N ALA A 271 5.63 3.98 25.89
CA ALA A 271 6.93 3.92 26.58
C ALA A 271 7.25 2.50 27.06
N ASP A 272 6.25 1.81 27.61
CA ASP A 272 6.41 0.48 28.19
C ASP A 272 5.62 -0.55 27.38
N LYS A 273 6.34 -1.44 26.67
CA LYS A 273 5.76 -2.58 25.94
C LYS A 273 6.76 -3.74 25.97
N THR A 274 6.47 -4.74 26.81
CA THR A 274 7.22 -6.00 26.80
C THR A 274 6.75 -6.86 25.65
N THR A 275 7.69 -7.27 24.79
CA THR A 275 7.41 -8.06 23.58
C THR A 275 8.14 -9.39 23.60
N SER A 276 7.57 -10.37 22.91
CA SER A 276 8.19 -11.67 22.62
C SER A 276 8.13 -11.92 21.12
N GLY A 277 9.20 -12.48 20.55
CA GLY A 277 9.41 -12.64 19.11
C GLY A 277 10.40 -11.63 18.53
N ALA A 278 10.32 -10.37 18.96
CA ALA A 278 11.25 -9.30 18.58
C ALA A 278 11.39 -8.26 19.71
N THR A 279 12.48 -7.49 19.70
CA THR A 279 12.69 -6.35 20.59
C THR A 279 12.89 -5.11 19.74
N TRP A 280 12.06 -4.08 19.96
CA TRP A 280 12.12 -2.86 19.16
C TRP A 280 13.44 -2.11 19.37
N SER A 281 14.13 -1.79 18.27
CA SER A 281 15.22 -0.81 18.25
C SER A 281 15.40 -0.22 16.86
N VAL A 282 15.75 1.06 16.80
CA VAL A 282 16.02 1.76 15.54
C VAL A 282 17.27 2.63 15.68
N SER A 283 18.25 2.43 14.79
CA SER A 283 19.50 3.23 14.75
C SER A 283 20.22 3.29 16.11
N GLY A 284 20.18 2.19 16.87
CA GLY A 284 20.79 2.07 18.20
C GLY A 284 19.97 2.69 19.35
N VAL A 285 18.78 3.23 19.08
CA VAL A 285 17.85 3.71 20.10
C VAL A 285 16.97 2.56 20.57
N SER A 286 16.92 2.34 21.89
CA SER A 286 15.99 1.40 22.51
C SER A 286 14.62 2.05 22.75
N ARG A 287 13.59 1.26 23.05
CA ARG A 287 12.24 1.79 23.33
C ARG A 287 12.26 2.82 24.47
N GLU A 288 13.02 2.55 25.52
CA GLU A 288 13.10 3.39 26.72
C GLU A 288 13.72 4.77 26.44
N GLN A 289 14.49 4.87 25.35
CA GLN A 289 15.14 6.09 24.90
C GLN A 289 14.36 6.81 23.79
N ALA A 290 13.40 6.12 23.16
CA ALA A 290 12.66 6.66 22.04
C ALA A 290 11.58 7.65 22.51
N GLU A 291 11.35 8.67 21.69
CA GLU A 291 10.24 9.59 21.91
C GLU A 291 8.91 8.92 21.56
N LEU A 292 7.85 9.34 22.23
CA LEU A 292 6.50 8.92 21.88
C LEU A 292 6.01 9.71 20.68
N VAL A 293 5.29 9.03 19.77
CA VAL A 293 4.44 9.75 18.82
C VAL A 293 3.40 10.57 19.58
N SER A 294 2.96 11.69 18.99
CA SER A 294 1.92 12.51 19.60
C SER A 294 0.62 11.72 19.81
N ARG A 295 -0.26 12.25 20.67
CA ARG A 295 -1.54 11.64 21.00
C ARG A 295 -2.70 12.52 20.58
N LEU A 296 -3.76 11.89 20.09
CA LEU A 296 -5.05 12.50 19.81
C LEU A 296 -6.11 11.69 20.54
N GLU A 297 -6.95 12.33 21.35
CA GLU A 297 -8.03 11.66 22.10
C GLU A 297 -7.54 10.46 22.96
N GLY A 298 -6.33 10.57 23.53
CA GLY A 298 -5.74 9.53 24.39
C GLY A 298 -5.10 8.35 23.65
N ARG A 299 -5.21 8.26 22.32
CA ARG A 299 -4.57 7.24 21.48
C ARG A 299 -3.36 7.81 20.72
N PRO A 300 -2.34 6.98 20.38
CA PRO A 300 -1.28 7.39 19.46
C PRO A 300 -1.85 7.95 18.16
N ALA A 301 -1.32 9.08 17.69
CA ALA A 301 -1.75 9.69 16.43
C ALA A 301 -1.19 8.92 15.21
N TYR A 302 -0.07 8.22 15.38
CA TYR A 302 0.57 7.36 14.38
C TYR A 302 0.92 6.00 14.99
N GLY A 303 1.23 5.02 14.13
CA GLY A 303 2.04 3.87 14.54
C GLY A 303 3.50 4.30 14.78
N GLY A 304 4.29 3.50 15.51
CA GLY A 304 5.72 3.81 15.74
C GLY A 304 6.61 3.54 14.52
N THR A 305 7.88 3.90 14.57
CA THR A 305 8.83 3.56 13.49
C THR A 305 9.05 2.04 13.42
N PRO A 306 9.05 1.40 12.23
CA PRO A 306 9.37 -0.03 12.13
C PRO A 306 10.76 -0.35 12.67
N SER A 307 10.87 -1.41 13.47
CA SER A 307 12.14 -1.86 14.06
C SER A 307 13.13 -2.32 12.97
N ASP A 308 14.42 -2.05 13.17
CA ASP A 308 15.48 -2.30 12.18
C ASP A 308 15.53 -3.76 11.71
N ASP A 309 15.40 -4.70 12.65
CA ASP A 309 15.40 -6.14 12.40
C ASP A 309 14.20 -6.57 11.53
N THR A 310 13.03 -5.97 11.73
CA THR A 310 11.83 -6.26 10.95
C THR A 310 11.92 -5.71 9.52
N VAL A 311 12.53 -4.53 9.33
CA VAL A 311 12.81 -3.98 7.98
C VAL A 311 13.75 -4.90 7.21
N ILE A 312 14.85 -5.34 7.86
CA ILE A 312 15.80 -6.28 7.25
C ILE A 312 15.11 -7.61 6.91
N ALA A 313 14.26 -8.13 7.80
CA ALA A 313 13.55 -9.38 7.60
C ALA A 313 12.55 -9.29 6.43
N ALA A 314 11.79 -8.19 6.32
CA ALA A 314 10.88 -7.94 5.20
C ALA A 314 11.61 -7.87 3.86
N ILE A 315 12.74 -7.14 3.77
CA ILE A 315 13.52 -7.08 2.53
C ILE A 315 13.99 -8.48 2.11
N LYS A 316 14.44 -9.30 3.06
CA LYS A 316 14.87 -10.67 2.77
C LYS A 316 13.71 -11.55 2.31
N ASP A 317 12.56 -11.46 2.97
CA ASP A 317 11.34 -12.20 2.62
C ASP A 317 10.86 -11.87 1.20
N LEU A 318 10.79 -10.58 0.85
CA LEU A 318 10.43 -10.12 -0.50
C LEU A 318 11.38 -10.67 -1.57
N LYS A 319 12.68 -10.68 -1.29
CA LYS A 319 13.69 -11.22 -2.22
C LYS A 319 13.57 -12.73 -2.39
N VAL A 320 13.28 -13.48 -1.32
CA VAL A 320 13.03 -14.93 -1.38
C VAL A 320 11.81 -15.23 -2.26
N ARG A 321 10.80 -14.35 -2.23
CA ARG A 321 9.61 -14.41 -3.07
C ARG A 321 9.83 -13.99 -4.54
N GLY A 322 11.05 -13.58 -4.90
CA GLY A 322 11.41 -13.15 -6.24
C GLY A 322 11.07 -11.70 -6.57
N LEU A 323 10.73 -10.87 -5.58
CA LEU A 323 10.38 -9.47 -5.77
C LEU A 323 11.62 -8.56 -5.69
N GLU A 324 11.73 -7.63 -6.63
CA GLU A 324 12.70 -6.53 -6.59
C GLU A 324 12.22 -5.46 -5.59
N VAL A 325 13.10 -5.05 -4.67
CA VAL A 325 12.74 -4.09 -3.61
C VAL A 325 13.32 -2.72 -3.94
N MET A 326 12.47 -1.69 -3.91
CA MET A 326 12.88 -0.29 -3.72
C MET A 326 12.64 0.08 -2.27
N LEU A 327 13.61 0.65 -1.56
CA LEU A 327 13.36 1.18 -0.21
C LEU A 327 13.17 2.70 -0.24
N ILE A 328 12.11 3.16 0.42
CA ILE A 328 11.71 4.56 0.52
C ILE A 328 11.81 5.02 1.99
N PRO A 329 12.88 5.74 2.37
CA PRO A 329 12.90 6.47 3.64
C PRO A 329 11.86 7.59 3.59
N PHE A 330 10.96 7.62 4.56
CA PHE A 330 9.81 8.52 4.58
C PHE A 330 9.77 9.36 5.85
N VAL A 331 9.24 10.59 5.76
CA VAL A 331 9.11 11.48 6.92
C VAL A 331 7.64 11.79 7.15
N LEU A 332 7.11 11.32 8.28
CA LEU A 332 5.79 11.71 8.77
C LEU A 332 5.93 12.93 9.67
N MET A 333 5.09 13.96 9.48
CA MET A 333 5.10 15.13 10.36
C MET A 333 4.21 14.88 11.57
N ASP A 334 4.83 14.73 12.73
CA ASP A 334 4.18 14.50 14.02
C ASP A 334 4.01 15.81 14.79
N ILE A 335 3.19 16.69 14.21
CA ILE A 335 2.83 18.00 14.76
C ILE A 335 1.37 17.93 15.18
N ALA A 336 1.10 17.84 16.48
CA ALA A 336 -0.27 17.78 16.99
C ALA A 336 -0.94 19.18 17.03
N PRO A 337 -2.28 19.25 17.09
CA PRO A 337 -2.99 20.51 17.39
C PRO A 337 -2.53 21.11 18.73
N GLY A 338 -2.52 22.45 18.84
CA GLY A 338 -2.08 23.12 20.07
C GLY A 338 -0.57 23.03 20.31
N ASN A 339 0.22 22.86 19.24
CA ASN A 339 1.67 22.72 19.31
C ASN A 339 2.39 24.03 19.68
N GLY A 340 1.78 25.19 19.45
CA GLY A 340 2.37 26.50 19.74
C GLY A 340 3.67 26.81 18.99
N LEU A 341 4.02 26.04 17.95
CA LEU A 341 5.20 26.29 17.11
C LEU A 341 4.90 27.45 16.17
N ALA A 342 5.88 28.34 15.95
CA ALA A 342 5.72 29.42 14.99
C ALA A 342 5.52 28.86 13.58
N ASP A 343 4.45 29.29 12.91
CA ASP A 343 4.10 28.82 11.58
C ASP A 343 4.91 29.55 10.50
N PRO A 344 5.67 28.84 9.65
CA PRO A 344 6.38 29.48 8.55
C PRO A 344 5.45 30.03 7.46
N TYR A 345 4.15 29.71 7.50
CA TYR A 345 3.14 30.23 6.57
C TYR A 345 2.30 31.38 7.15
N GLY A 346 2.63 31.85 8.37
CA GLY A 346 2.04 33.05 8.97
C GLY A 346 0.77 32.84 9.81
N ALA A 347 0.34 31.60 10.03
CA ALA A 347 -0.70 31.27 11.01
C ALA A 347 -0.21 31.43 12.46
N ASN A 348 -1.13 31.28 13.43
CA ASN A 348 -0.81 31.38 14.85
C ASN A 348 0.06 30.23 15.35
N GLU A 349 -0.14 29.03 14.80
CA GLU A 349 0.65 27.84 15.06
C GLU A 349 0.74 26.97 13.81
N GLN A 350 1.69 26.03 13.78
CA GLN A 350 1.85 25.11 12.65
C GLN A 350 0.62 24.21 12.51
N ALA A 351 0.21 23.97 11.26
CA ALA A 351 -0.91 23.10 10.95
C ALA A 351 -0.69 21.67 11.46
N PRO A 352 -1.74 20.96 11.91
CA PRO A 352 -1.59 19.62 12.46
C PRO A 352 -1.32 18.59 11.37
N PHE A 353 -0.43 17.65 11.68
CA PHE A 353 -0.04 16.50 10.85
C PHE A 353 0.10 16.83 9.36
N PRO A 354 0.88 17.86 8.99
CA PRO A 354 0.98 18.35 7.63
C PRO A 354 1.78 17.38 6.75
N TRP A 355 1.66 17.52 5.43
CA TRP A 355 2.54 16.81 4.52
C TRP A 355 3.98 17.32 4.62
N ARG A 356 4.98 16.43 4.48
CA ARG A 356 6.41 16.78 4.54
C ARG A 356 6.86 17.79 3.48
N GLY A 357 6.15 17.87 2.35
CA GLY A 357 6.41 18.90 1.34
C GLY A 357 6.12 20.33 1.81
N ARG A 358 5.48 20.50 2.98
CA ARG A 358 5.30 21.78 3.67
C ARG A 358 6.53 22.22 4.47
N ILE A 359 7.57 21.40 4.60
CA ILE A 359 8.81 21.83 5.27
C ILE A 359 9.50 22.89 4.39
N VAL A 360 9.86 24.03 4.98
CA VAL A 360 10.44 25.18 4.27
C VAL A 360 11.65 25.77 4.99
N SER A 361 12.47 26.51 4.24
CA SER A 361 13.53 27.34 4.80
C SER A 361 12.96 28.68 5.28
N ALA A 362 12.75 28.84 6.59
CA ALA A 362 12.26 30.08 7.20
C ALA A 362 13.37 31.15 7.42
N ALA A 363 14.59 30.88 6.99
CA ALA A 363 15.76 31.77 7.09
C ALA A 363 16.69 31.54 5.88
N ASP A 364 17.94 32.03 5.95
CA ASP A 364 18.97 31.85 4.90
C ASP A 364 19.06 30.39 4.42
N PRO A 365 18.67 30.09 3.17
CA PRO A 365 18.62 28.72 2.67
C PRO A 365 19.96 27.98 2.72
N MET A 366 21.09 28.70 2.63
CA MET A 366 22.42 28.08 2.67
C MET A 366 22.71 27.49 4.06
N ALA A 367 22.60 28.31 5.11
CA ALA A 367 22.82 27.86 6.49
C ALA A 367 21.79 26.81 6.92
N VAL A 368 20.52 26.99 6.54
CA VAL A 368 19.45 26.07 6.91
C VAL A 368 19.62 24.71 6.22
N ALA A 369 20.03 24.65 4.96
CA ALA A 369 20.29 23.39 4.27
C ALA A 369 21.37 22.56 4.98
N ALA A 370 22.49 23.20 5.36
CA ALA A 370 23.56 22.52 6.09
C ALA A 370 23.07 21.95 7.44
N SER A 371 22.30 22.74 8.18
CA SER A 371 21.73 22.32 9.48
C SER A 371 20.71 21.18 9.34
N PHE A 372 19.79 21.28 8.37
CA PHE A 372 18.76 20.27 8.12
C PHE A 372 19.37 18.91 7.78
N PHE A 373 20.36 18.87 6.88
CA PHE A 373 21.02 17.62 6.52
C PHE A 373 21.87 17.07 7.67
N GLY A 374 22.59 17.95 8.37
CA GLY A 374 23.52 17.58 9.43
C GLY A 374 24.87 17.08 8.87
N SER A 375 25.79 16.72 9.77
CA SER A 375 27.18 16.36 9.44
C SER A 375 27.46 14.86 9.39
N ILE A 376 26.44 14.00 9.57
CA ILE A 376 26.59 12.54 9.54
C ILE A 376 26.99 12.06 8.15
N SER A 377 27.89 11.09 8.10
CA SER A 377 28.43 10.49 6.88
C SER A 377 28.25 8.97 6.87
N ALA A 378 28.49 8.34 5.72
CA ALA A 378 28.46 6.90 5.53
C ALA A 378 29.41 6.17 6.50
N ALA A 379 30.54 6.78 6.84
CA ALA A 379 31.54 6.23 7.75
C ALA A 379 31.03 6.06 9.20
N ASN A 380 29.93 6.70 9.57
CA ASN A 380 29.32 6.56 10.90
C ASN A 380 28.47 5.28 11.03
N PHE A 381 28.29 4.52 9.96
CA PHE A 381 27.52 3.28 9.95
C PHE A 381 28.41 2.07 9.68
N SER A 382 28.44 1.13 10.63
CA SER A 382 29.04 -0.19 10.46
C SER A 382 27.95 -1.20 10.13
N VAL A 383 28.13 -1.97 9.06
CA VAL A 383 27.14 -2.95 8.60
C VAL A 383 27.70 -4.36 8.69
N SER A 384 26.97 -5.24 9.35
CA SER A 384 27.19 -6.70 9.34
C SER A 384 25.94 -7.41 8.82
N ALA A 385 26.05 -8.71 8.52
CA ALA A 385 24.92 -9.49 8.02
C ALA A 385 23.76 -9.46 9.03
N GLY A 386 22.66 -8.80 8.65
CA GLY A 386 21.46 -8.69 9.48
C GLY A 386 21.49 -7.64 10.60
N SER A 387 22.51 -6.77 10.68
CA SER A 387 22.53 -5.73 11.72
C SER A 387 23.30 -4.48 11.29
N VAL A 388 22.92 -3.34 11.86
CA VAL A 388 23.55 -2.03 11.65
C VAL A 388 23.96 -1.45 13.00
N ALA A 389 25.16 -0.88 13.07
CA ALA A 389 25.63 -0.14 14.24
C ALA A 389 25.96 1.30 13.84
N TYR A 390 25.47 2.25 14.63
CA TYR A 390 25.74 3.68 14.47
C TYR A 390 26.76 4.16 15.52
N SER A 391 27.77 4.91 15.09
CA SER A 391 28.83 5.43 15.96
C SER A 391 29.11 6.92 15.75
N GLY A 392 28.24 7.62 15.02
CA GLY A 392 28.38 9.05 14.76
C GLY A 392 27.89 9.95 15.90
N PRO A 393 27.93 11.28 15.69
CA PRO A 393 27.44 12.26 16.67
C PRO A 393 25.95 12.04 17.02
N ASP A 394 25.54 12.42 18.23
CA ASP A 394 24.12 12.43 18.59
C ASP A 394 23.40 13.63 17.96
N SER A 395 23.18 13.55 16.65
CA SER A 395 22.43 14.53 15.85
C SER A 395 21.34 13.83 15.07
N TRP A 396 20.21 14.51 14.86
CA TRP A 396 18.99 13.93 14.26
C TRP A 396 18.61 14.64 12.96
N GLY A 397 19.62 14.87 12.11
CA GLY A 397 19.50 15.47 10.78
C GLY A 397 19.04 14.50 9.70
N PHE A 398 18.78 15.00 8.50
CA PHE A 398 18.27 14.20 7.37
C PHE A 398 19.22 13.06 6.99
N ARG A 399 20.53 13.32 7.02
CA ARG A 399 21.55 12.33 6.68
C ARG A 399 21.51 11.11 7.59
N ARG A 400 21.19 11.28 8.88
CA ARG A 400 21.06 10.15 9.82
C ARG A 400 20.00 9.17 9.35
N HIS A 401 18.82 9.69 9.04
CA HIS A 401 17.68 8.90 8.61
C HIS A 401 17.99 8.16 7.29
N ILE A 402 18.44 8.89 6.26
CA ILE A 402 18.67 8.32 4.94
C ILE A 402 19.82 7.29 4.96
N LEU A 403 20.96 7.62 5.57
CA LEU A 403 22.11 6.72 5.59
C LEU A 403 21.90 5.50 6.50
N HIS A 404 21.08 5.63 7.56
CA HIS A 404 20.64 4.47 8.35
C HIS A 404 19.80 3.51 7.50
N CYS A 405 18.83 4.02 6.76
CA CYS A 405 18.01 3.20 5.87
C CYS A 405 18.84 2.53 4.76
N ALA A 406 19.84 3.24 4.20
CA ALA A 406 20.80 2.67 3.26
C ALA A 406 21.62 1.53 3.90
N ALA A 407 22.02 1.69 5.16
CA ALA A 407 22.73 0.66 5.92
C ALA A 407 21.84 -0.57 6.19
N LEU A 408 20.55 -0.39 6.47
CA LEU A 408 19.58 -1.50 6.60
C LEU A 408 19.45 -2.30 5.29
N CYS A 409 19.35 -1.61 4.15
CA CYS A 409 19.33 -2.24 2.84
C CYS A 409 20.59 -3.10 2.61
N LYS A 410 21.77 -2.57 2.94
CA LYS A 410 23.03 -3.30 2.86
C LYS A 410 23.04 -4.51 3.80
N ALA A 411 22.57 -4.37 5.04
CA ALA A 411 22.48 -5.45 6.02
C ALA A 411 21.53 -6.58 5.58
N ALA A 412 20.52 -6.25 4.76
CA ALA A 412 19.60 -7.19 4.13
C ALA A 412 20.16 -7.86 2.85
N GLY A 413 21.40 -7.52 2.46
CA GLY A 413 22.05 -8.05 1.25
C GLY A 413 21.73 -7.26 -0.02
N GLY A 414 21.41 -5.97 0.10
CA GLY A 414 21.11 -5.06 -1.00
C GLY A 414 19.67 -5.09 -1.49
N VAL A 415 19.29 -4.06 -2.24
CA VAL A 415 17.96 -3.81 -2.83
C VAL A 415 18.12 -3.41 -4.31
N GLU A 416 17.04 -3.42 -5.10
CA GLU A 416 17.09 -2.99 -6.52
C GLU A 416 17.27 -1.47 -6.63
N ALA A 417 16.54 -0.72 -5.81
CA ALA A 417 16.62 0.73 -5.77
C ALA A 417 16.49 1.29 -4.35
N PHE A 418 16.97 2.51 -4.16
CA PHE A 418 16.89 3.25 -2.91
C PHE A 418 16.65 4.73 -3.17
N LEU A 419 15.71 5.33 -2.45
CA LEU A 419 15.43 6.76 -2.56
C LEU A 419 16.18 7.58 -1.50
N ILE A 420 16.85 8.65 -1.91
CA ILE A 420 17.58 9.55 -1.00
C ILE A 420 16.70 10.65 -0.38
N GLY A 421 15.41 10.62 -0.67
CA GLY A 421 14.41 11.57 -0.21
C GLY A 421 13.17 11.55 -1.13
N THR A 422 12.05 12.04 -0.60
CA THR A 422 10.78 12.08 -1.33
C THR A 422 9.99 13.35 -1.00
N GLU A 423 9.39 13.99 -2.00
CA GLU A 423 8.38 15.06 -1.89
C GLU A 423 8.73 16.26 -0.97
N MET A 424 9.99 16.70 -0.96
CA MET A 424 10.46 17.83 -0.17
C MET A 424 10.30 19.17 -0.92
N ARG A 425 9.09 19.42 -1.44
CA ARG A 425 8.74 20.55 -2.32
C ARG A 425 9.17 21.92 -1.81
N GLY A 426 8.93 22.22 -0.54
CA GLY A 426 9.36 23.49 0.05
C GLY A 426 10.88 23.66 0.11
N LEU A 427 11.64 22.56 0.14
CA LEU A 427 13.10 22.57 0.24
C LEU A 427 13.79 22.51 -1.12
N SER A 428 13.28 21.71 -2.06
CA SER A 428 13.79 21.65 -3.44
C SER A 428 13.66 23.00 -4.16
N ARG A 429 12.66 23.80 -3.78
CA ARG A 429 12.41 25.15 -4.30
C ARG A 429 13.07 26.28 -3.51
N ALA A 430 13.67 26.01 -2.34
CA ALA A 430 14.34 27.03 -1.54
C ALA A 430 15.64 27.49 -2.21
N HIS A 431 15.75 28.80 -2.49
CA HIS A 431 16.88 29.37 -3.25
C HIS A 431 17.56 30.52 -2.53
N ALA A 432 18.89 30.61 -2.64
CA ALA A 432 19.70 31.71 -2.08
C ALA A 432 19.89 32.88 -3.08
N GLY A 433 19.15 32.86 -4.20
CA GLY A 433 19.30 33.81 -5.30
C GLY A 433 20.41 33.41 -6.28
N GLY A 434 20.46 34.07 -7.44
CA GLY A 434 21.48 33.81 -8.45
C GLY A 434 21.49 32.38 -9.02
N GLY A 435 20.35 31.69 -9.00
CA GLY A 435 20.23 30.29 -9.43
C GLY A 435 20.75 29.25 -8.43
N LEU A 436 21.05 29.63 -7.19
CA LEU A 436 21.58 28.72 -6.17
C LEU A 436 20.45 28.03 -5.39
N TYR A 437 20.47 26.69 -5.36
CA TYR A 437 19.52 25.83 -4.62
C TYR A 437 20.26 24.93 -3.61
N PRO A 438 20.55 25.43 -2.39
CA PRO A 438 21.46 24.76 -1.45
C PRO A 438 21.00 23.37 -0.98
N PHE A 439 19.69 23.12 -0.89
CA PHE A 439 19.18 21.80 -0.53
C PHE A 439 19.45 20.77 -1.62
N VAL A 440 19.37 21.15 -2.90
CA VAL A 440 19.73 20.30 -4.05
C VAL A 440 21.21 19.93 -4.00
N ASP A 441 22.07 20.89 -3.67
CA ASP A 441 23.51 20.63 -3.48
C ASP A 441 23.78 19.60 -2.37
N GLN A 442 23.03 19.67 -1.27
CA GLN A 442 23.11 18.70 -0.19
C GLN A 442 22.60 17.31 -0.60
N TRP A 443 21.53 17.22 -1.40
CA TRP A 443 21.07 15.93 -1.94
C TRP A 443 22.08 15.29 -2.89
N VAL A 444 22.74 16.07 -3.75
CA VAL A 444 23.83 15.55 -4.60
C VAL A 444 24.94 14.94 -3.74
N SER A 445 25.35 15.65 -2.69
CA SER A 445 26.34 15.12 -1.75
C SER A 445 25.84 13.88 -0.98
N LEU A 446 24.56 13.85 -0.59
CA LEU A 446 23.95 12.69 0.07
C LEU A 446 23.87 11.48 -0.87
N ALA A 447 23.66 11.68 -2.17
CA ALA A 447 23.68 10.61 -3.16
C ALA A 447 25.05 9.91 -3.19
N SER A 448 26.14 10.68 -3.17
CA SER A 448 27.50 10.13 -3.08
C SER A 448 27.74 9.34 -1.79
N GLU A 449 27.22 9.80 -0.64
CA GLU A 449 27.32 9.07 0.63
C GLU A 449 26.48 7.77 0.61
N ALA A 450 25.24 7.83 0.09
CA ALA A 450 24.40 6.64 -0.07
C ALA A 450 25.05 5.61 -1.00
N ARG A 451 25.71 6.07 -2.07
CA ARG A 451 26.49 5.23 -2.99
C ARG A 451 27.66 4.53 -2.30
N GLN A 452 28.37 5.20 -1.38
CA GLN A 452 29.43 4.58 -0.58
C GLN A 452 28.89 3.44 0.30
N VAL A 453 27.68 3.60 0.86
CA VAL A 453 27.04 2.54 1.67
C VAL A 453 26.61 1.37 0.78
N LEU A 454 25.79 1.63 -0.23
CA LEU A 454 25.06 0.62 -1.01
C LEU A 454 25.87 -0.02 -2.15
N GLY A 455 26.91 0.67 -2.62
CA GLY A 455 27.69 0.25 -3.78
C GLY A 455 26.97 0.48 -5.12
N PRO A 456 27.58 0.04 -6.24
CA PRO A 456 27.10 0.34 -7.60
C PRO A 456 25.88 -0.48 -8.03
N ALA A 457 25.56 -1.59 -7.33
CA ALA A 457 24.49 -2.50 -7.75
C ALA A 457 23.07 -1.98 -7.44
N THR A 458 22.93 -1.13 -6.41
CA THR A 458 21.63 -0.54 -6.03
C THR A 458 21.40 0.72 -6.83
N LYS A 459 20.24 0.89 -7.48
CA LYS A 459 19.92 2.15 -8.16
C LYS A 459 19.55 3.24 -7.16
N LEU A 460 20.02 4.46 -7.34
CA LEU A 460 19.69 5.59 -6.48
C LEU A 460 18.84 6.61 -7.24
N SER A 461 17.86 7.18 -6.55
CA SER A 461 17.12 8.34 -7.04
C SER A 461 16.59 9.17 -5.88
N TYR A 462 15.98 10.30 -6.22
CA TYR A 462 15.02 11.03 -5.39
C TYR A 462 13.63 10.83 -6.00
N ALA A 463 12.56 10.79 -5.19
CA ALA A 463 11.19 10.85 -5.72
C ALA A 463 10.64 12.25 -5.55
N ALA A 464 10.51 12.95 -6.66
CA ALA A 464 9.91 14.26 -6.68
C ALA A 464 8.38 14.14 -6.65
N ASP A 465 7.73 14.98 -5.85
CA ASP A 465 6.31 15.26 -6.05
C ASP A 465 6.04 15.65 -7.53
N TRP A 466 4.91 15.22 -8.09
CA TRP A 466 4.52 15.55 -9.47
C TRP A 466 4.57 17.06 -9.78
N SER A 467 4.42 17.92 -8.77
CA SER A 467 4.52 19.37 -8.95
C SER A 467 5.93 19.94 -8.78
N GLU A 468 6.93 19.18 -8.32
CA GLU A 468 8.28 19.70 -8.01
C GLU A 468 9.40 19.25 -8.96
N TYR A 469 9.22 18.17 -9.72
CA TYR A 469 10.31 17.49 -10.45
C TYR A 469 11.00 18.36 -11.52
N GLY A 470 10.24 19.28 -12.12
CA GLY A 470 10.63 20.02 -13.34
C GLY A 470 11.00 21.49 -13.09
N ALA A 471 10.54 22.36 -13.99
CA ALA A 471 10.86 23.79 -13.92
C ALA A 471 10.21 24.48 -12.71
N HIS A 472 10.89 25.50 -12.20
CA HIS A 472 10.44 26.35 -11.11
C HIS A 472 10.32 27.80 -11.60
N PRO A 473 9.10 28.28 -11.89
CA PRO A 473 8.83 29.68 -12.15
C PRO A 473 8.94 30.48 -10.85
N ILE A 474 9.98 31.30 -10.71
CA ILE A 474 10.17 32.20 -9.55
C ILE A 474 9.34 33.47 -9.74
N SER A 475 9.25 33.96 -10.99
CA SER A 475 8.43 35.08 -11.41
C SER A 475 8.14 34.98 -12.90
N ASP A 476 7.35 35.89 -13.46
CA ASP A 476 7.10 35.98 -14.90
C ASP A 476 8.39 36.17 -15.73
N GLN A 477 9.49 36.58 -15.09
CA GLN A 477 10.78 36.86 -15.74
C GLN A 477 11.89 35.90 -15.34
N GLU A 478 11.67 35.02 -14.37
CA GLU A 478 12.71 34.12 -13.86
C GLU A 478 12.18 32.68 -13.76
N LEU A 479 12.84 31.79 -14.50
CA LEU A 479 12.52 30.37 -14.59
C LEU A 479 13.79 29.56 -14.36
N ARG A 480 13.76 28.61 -13.43
CA ARG A 480 14.89 27.76 -13.06
C ARG A 480 14.55 26.29 -13.21
N PHE A 481 15.57 25.43 -13.18
CA PHE A 481 15.38 23.97 -13.09
C PHE A 481 16.16 23.41 -11.90
N PRO A 482 15.63 23.55 -10.67
CA PRO A 482 16.39 23.29 -9.45
C PRO A 482 16.98 21.89 -9.41
N LEU A 483 16.16 20.88 -9.76
CA LEU A 483 16.53 19.48 -9.64
C LEU A 483 17.39 18.96 -10.79
N ASP A 484 17.61 19.72 -11.88
CA ASP A 484 18.46 19.29 -13.00
C ASP A 484 19.88 18.94 -12.54
N LYS A 485 20.40 19.64 -11.53
CA LYS A 485 21.71 19.32 -10.96
C LYS A 485 21.73 17.93 -10.29
N LEU A 486 20.65 17.56 -9.61
CA LEU A 486 20.50 16.23 -9.02
C LEU A 486 20.24 15.18 -10.10
N TRP A 487 19.35 15.48 -11.04
CA TRP A 487 19.06 14.61 -12.17
C TRP A 487 20.25 14.37 -13.09
N ALA A 488 21.21 15.30 -13.18
CA ALA A 488 22.45 15.10 -13.91
C ALA A 488 23.56 14.40 -13.10
N ALA A 489 23.43 14.31 -11.77
CA ALA A 489 24.48 13.75 -10.91
C ALA A 489 24.76 12.27 -11.27
N PRO A 490 26.03 11.84 -11.37
CA PRO A 490 26.38 10.51 -11.84
C PRO A 490 25.90 9.39 -10.90
N GLU A 491 25.64 9.69 -9.63
CA GLU A 491 25.13 8.73 -8.66
C GLU A 491 23.63 8.44 -8.80
N ILE A 492 22.87 9.30 -9.48
CA ILE A 492 21.43 9.14 -9.69
C ILE A 492 21.20 8.31 -10.97
N ASP A 493 20.41 7.25 -10.88
CA ASP A 493 20.22 6.29 -11.97
C ASP A 493 18.94 6.52 -12.79
N PHE A 494 17.95 7.20 -12.21
CA PHE A 494 16.67 7.51 -12.86
C PHE A 494 16.08 8.80 -12.29
N VAL A 495 15.09 9.37 -12.98
CA VAL A 495 14.26 10.48 -12.44
C VAL A 495 13.03 9.84 -11.79
N GLY A 496 12.93 9.95 -10.47
CA GLY A 496 11.78 9.45 -9.71
C GLY A 496 10.70 10.53 -9.58
N ILE A 497 9.46 10.16 -9.87
CA ILE A 497 8.29 11.06 -9.73
C ILE A 497 7.16 10.31 -9.04
N ASP A 498 6.61 10.88 -7.98
CA ASP A 498 5.35 10.45 -7.37
C ASP A 498 4.21 11.09 -8.16
N ASN A 499 3.63 10.32 -9.09
CA ASN A 499 2.74 10.83 -10.13
C ASN A 499 1.29 10.84 -9.67
N TYR A 500 0.80 12.02 -9.33
CA TYR A 500 -0.58 12.27 -8.95
C TYR A 500 -1.26 13.35 -9.80
N LEU A 501 -0.82 13.50 -11.06
CA LEU A 501 -1.42 14.43 -12.02
C LEU A 501 -2.86 14.04 -12.34
N PRO A 502 -3.81 14.99 -12.40
CA PRO A 502 -5.21 14.70 -12.70
C PRO A 502 -5.37 14.18 -14.13
N ILE A 503 -6.28 13.23 -14.35
CA ILE A 503 -6.60 12.69 -15.68
C ILE A 503 -8.10 12.82 -16.02
N ALA A 504 -8.81 13.69 -15.30
CA ALA A 504 -10.21 14.01 -15.52
C ALA A 504 -10.55 15.43 -15.02
N ASP A 505 -11.61 16.02 -15.54
CA ASP A 505 -12.27 17.24 -15.01
C ASP A 505 -13.79 17.03 -14.96
N GLN A 506 -14.20 15.91 -14.35
CA GLN A 506 -15.58 15.45 -14.29
C GLN A 506 -16.44 16.26 -13.32
N ARG A 507 -17.69 16.55 -13.72
CA ARG A 507 -18.67 17.37 -12.99
C ARG A 507 -20.06 16.74 -13.09
N ASP A 508 -21.03 17.26 -12.35
CA ASP A 508 -22.42 16.76 -12.39
C ASP A 508 -23.03 16.86 -13.80
N ALA A 509 -22.64 17.89 -14.55
CA ALA A 509 -23.08 18.11 -15.94
C ALA A 509 -22.23 17.35 -16.99
N GLY A 510 -21.21 16.59 -16.56
CA GLY A 510 -20.15 16.02 -17.38
C GLY A 510 -18.89 16.91 -17.45
N ASP A 511 -17.81 16.36 -17.99
CA ASP A 511 -16.59 17.10 -18.31
C ASP A 511 -16.90 18.25 -19.29
N PRO A 512 -16.28 19.44 -19.14
CA PRO A 512 -16.40 20.52 -20.13
C PRO A 512 -16.08 20.11 -21.58
N ASP A 513 -15.28 19.07 -21.80
CA ASP A 513 -14.99 18.51 -23.14
C ASP A 513 -16.08 17.53 -23.63
N GLY A 514 -17.14 17.33 -22.87
CA GLY A 514 -18.35 16.60 -23.27
C GLY A 514 -18.39 15.14 -22.83
N ASN A 515 -17.34 14.60 -22.20
CA ASN A 515 -17.39 13.26 -21.64
C ASN A 515 -18.33 13.21 -20.43
N ARG A 516 -19.36 12.36 -20.49
CA ARG A 516 -20.34 12.15 -19.42
C ARG A 516 -20.15 10.86 -18.64
N ASP A 517 -19.26 9.98 -19.09
CA ASP A 517 -18.92 8.76 -18.38
C ASP A 517 -17.58 8.94 -17.64
N PRO A 518 -17.58 9.14 -16.32
CA PRO A 518 -16.36 9.30 -15.55
C PRO A 518 -15.50 8.02 -15.54
N TYR A 519 -16.05 6.87 -15.94
CA TYR A 519 -15.39 5.57 -15.93
C TYR A 519 -14.83 5.16 -17.30
N ASP A 520 -15.00 5.99 -18.34
CA ASP A 520 -14.51 5.68 -19.68
C ASP A 520 -12.98 5.67 -19.73
N VAL A 521 -12.41 4.45 -19.84
CA VAL A 521 -10.97 4.22 -19.80
C VAL A 521 -10.26 4.89 -20.97
N GLU A 522 -10.87 4.91 -22.16
CA GLU A 522 -10.28 5.55 -23.33
C GLU A 522 -10.12 7.07 -23.12
N THR A 523 -11.14 7.71 -22.54
CA THR A 523 -11.06 9.13 -22.18
C THR A 523 -10.00 9.35 -21.10
N LEU A 524 -10.00 8.60 -20.00
CA LEU A 524 -8.98 8.73 -18.94
C LEU A 524 -7.56 8.54 -19.49
N HIS A 525 -7.36 7.54 -20.35
CA HIS A 525 -6.09 7.26 -21.03
C HIS A 525 -5.67 8.43 -21.94
N SER A 526 -6.59 9.01 -22.70
CA SER A 526 -6.31 10.16 -23.58
C SER A 526 -5.86 11.41 -22.80
N GLN A 527 -6.24 11.50 -21.53
CA GLN A 527 -5.89 12.62 -20.67
C GLN A 527 -4.50 12.50 -20.05
N ILE A 528 -3.78 11.37 -20.13
CA ILE A 528 -2.47 11.20 -19.47
C ILE A 528 -1.44 12.25 -19.92
N GLU A 529 -1.44 12.64 -21.19
CA GLU A 529 -0.55 13.68 -21.75
C GLU A 529 -1.34 14.91 -22.25
N ARG A 530 -2.50 15.21 -21.64
CA ARG A 530 -3.41 16.32 -22.02
C ARG A 530 -4.12 16.91 -20.81
N GLY A 531 -4.95 17.93 -21.00
CA GLY A 531 -5.85 18.46 -19.98
C GLY A 531 -5.15 19.36 -18.94
N GLU A 532 -5.60 19.32 -17.69
CA GLU A 532 -5.08 20.17 -16.62
C GLU A 532 -3.56 19.96 -16.41
N TYR A 533 -2.82 21.05 -16.28
CA TYR A 533 -1.35 21.13 -16.20
C TYR A 533 -0.58 20.70 -17.46
N HIS A 534 -1.28 20.40 -18.56
CA HIS A 534 -0.72 20.24 -19.90
C HIS A 534 -1.25 21.31 -20.85
N ASP A 535 -2.52 21.24 -21.21
CA ASP A 535 -3.13 22.14 -22.18
C ASP A 535 -3.57 23.45 -21.51
N TRP A 536 -4.04 23.35 -20.26
CA TRP A 536 -4.65 24.44 -19.52
C TRP A 536 -4.51 24.29 -18.00
N TYR A 537 -4.85 25.34 -17.26
CA TYR A 537 -5.01 25.33 -15.81
C TYR A 537 -6.17 26.24 -15.40
N TYR A 538 -6.64 26.11 -14.16
CA TYR A 538 -7.55 27.08 -13.55
C TYR A 538 -6.76 28.14 -12.78
N ALA A 539 -6.94 29.42 -13.16
CA ALA A 539 -6.22 30.52 -12.53
C ALA A 539 -6.73 30.86 -11.13
N THR A 540 -8.02 30.60 -10.88
CA THR A 540 -8.68 30.80 -9.60
C THR A 540 -9.69 29.68 -9.31
N ASP A 541 -10.10 29.55 -8.05
CA ASP A 541 -11.19 28.64 -7.67
C ASP A 541 -12.50 29.01 -8.36
N ALA A 542 -12.77 30.30 -8.56
CA ALA A 542 -13.95 30.77 -9.30
C ALA A 542 -13.92 30.33 -10.77
N ASP A 543 -12.76 30.38 -11.42
CA ASP A 543 -12.59 29.85 -12.77
C ASP A 543 -12.80 28.33 -12.81
N ARG A 544 -12.31 27.62 -11.79
CA ARG A 544 -12.54 26.17 -11.64
C ARG A 544 -14.03 25.88 -11.53
N GLU A 545 -14.77 26.57 -10.67
CA GLU A 545 -16.22 26.37 -10.47
C GLU A 545 -17.01 26.50 -11.77
N VAL A 546 -16.73 27.52 -12.58
CA VAL A 546 -17.45 27.77 -13.85
C VAL A 546 -16.86 27.05 -15.06
N GLY A 547 -15.72 26.36 -14.91
CA GLY A 547 -15.05 25.65 -16.00
C GLY A 547 -14.26 26.56 -16.95
N HIS A 548 -13.85 27.75 -16.52
CA HIS A 548 -13.04 28.67 -17.31
C HIS A 548 -11.56 28.27 -17.33
N ARG A 549 -11.17 27.49 -18.33
CA ARG A 549 -9.81 26.96 -18.50
C ARG A 549 -8.88 28.00 -19.15
N THR A 550 -7.73 28.27 -18.53
CA THR A 550 -6.69 29.18 -19.07
C THR A 550 -5.61 28.37 -19.78
N PRO A 551 -5.27 28.63 -21.06
CA PRO A 551 -4.23 27.89 -21.78
C PRO A 551 -2.84 28.07 -21.17
N ILE A 552 -2.03 27.00 -21.13
CA ILE A 552 -0.62 27.07 -20.76
C ILE A 552 0.21 27.37 -22.01
N THR A 553 0.84 28.55 -22.05
CA THR A 553 1.64 29.04 -23.18
C THR A 553 2.95 29.68 -22.71
N ASP A 554 3.93 29.72 -23.62
CA ASP A 554 5.21 30.42 -23.44
C ASP A 554 5.28 31.70 -24.31
N GLY A 555 4.12 32.17 -24.78
CA GLY A 555 4.01 33.31 -25.67
C GLY A 555 4.92 33.21 -26.89
N ALA A 556 5.73 34.25 -27.13
CA ALA A 556 6.61 34.34 -28.29
C ALA A 556 7.80 33.36 -28.27
N ALA A 557 8.20 32.84 -27.10
CA ALA A 557 9.32 31.93 -26.99
C ALA A 557 8.96 30.49 -27.42
N GLY A 558 7.67 30.15 -27.42
CA GLY A 558 7.15 28.95 -28.08
C GLY A 558 7.56 27.60 -27.44
N LYS A 559 8.01 27.58 -26.18
CA LYS A 559 8.34 26.36 -25.43
C LYS A 559 7.38 26.17 -24.23
N PRO A 560 6.07 25.97 -24.47
CA PRO A 560 5.08 25.91 -23.38
C PRO A 560 5.35 24.77 -22.38
N TRP A 561 6.05 23.70 -22.81
CA TRP A 561 6.42 22.57 -21.95
C TRP A 561 7.18 22.99 -20.68
N VAL A 562 7.90 24.11 -20.69
CA VAL A 562 8.61 24.60 -19.48
C VAL A 562 7.65 25.05 -18.37
N TYR A 563 6.38 25.27 -18.68
CA TYR A 563 5.31 25.62 -17.74
C TYR A 563 4.27 24.52 -17.57
N ARG A 564 4.39 23.42 -18.33
CA ARG A 564 3.45 22.29 -18.29
C ARG A 564 3.99 21.20 -17.41
N THR A 565 3.61 21.23 -16.13
CA THR A 565 4.01 20.20 -15.15
C THR A 565 3.65 18.78 -15.63
N LYS A 566 2.58 18.60 -16.40
CA LYS A 566 2.16 17.30 -16.92
C LYS A 566 2.90 16.85 -18.18
N ASP A 567 3.57 17.76 -18.88
CA ASP A 567 4.32 17.49 -20.12
C ASP A 567 5.70 16.88 -19.80
N ILE A 568 5.69 15.75 -19.09
CA ILE A 568 6.88 15.02 -18.64
C ILE A 568 7.71 14.59 -19.84
N ARG A 569 7.07 14.20 -20.95
CA ARG A 569 7.75 13.80 -22.18
C ARG A 569 8.55 14.95 -22.78
N SER A 570 7.95 16.11 -23.00
CA SER A 570 8.69 17.23 -23.58
C SER A 570 9.78 17.73 -22.64
N TRP A 571 9.55 17.76 -21.32
CA TRP A 571 10.62 18.01 -20.34
C TRP A 571 11.78 17.00 -20.52
N TRP A 572 11.47 15.72 -20.61
CA TRP A 572 12.50 14.67 -20.75
C TRP A 572 13.28 14.74 -22.07
N GLU A 573 12.63 15.09 -23.19
CA GLU A 573 13.20 15.09 -24.54
C GLU A 573 13.92 16.38 -24.94
N ASN A 574 13.79 17.46 -24.17
CA ASN A 574 14.32 18.78 -24.55
C ASN A 574 15.50 19.24 -23.69
N GLN A 575 16.34 20.08 -24.30
CA GLN A 575 17.42 20.75 -23.58
C GLN A 575 16.83 21.88 -22.73
N HIS A 576 17.24 21.95 -21.46
CA HIS A 576 16.73 22.95 -20.54
C HIS A 576 17.59 24.22 -20.54
N PHE A 577 16.92 25.38 -20.61
CA PHE A 577 17.53 26.69 -20.52
C PHE A 577 16.78 27.51 -19.46
N GLU A 578 17.50 27.97 -18.44
CA GLU A 578 16.94 28.88 -17.45
C GLU A 578 16.70 30.27 -18.03
N ARG A 579 15.84 31.06 -17.37
CA ARG A 579 15.54 32.44 -17.77
C ARG A 579 15.82 33.41 -16.64
N VAL A 580 16.38 34.56 -17.01
CA VAL A 580 16.59 35.72 -16.13
C VAL A 580 16.16 36.97 -16.86
N ALA A 581 15.40 37.84 -16.20
CA ALA A 581 14.85 39.05 -16.80
C ALA A 581 14.08 38.76 -18.11
N GLY A 582 13.38 37.62 -18.17
CA GLY A 582 12.55 37.19 -19.29
C GLY A 582 13.32 36.57 -20.48
N SER A 583 14.64 36.44 -20.40
CA SER A 583 15.47 35.89 -21.48
C SER A 583 16.16 34.60 -21.08
N GLU A 584 16.24 33.64 -22.00
CA GLU A 584 17.02 32.41 -21.80
C GLU A 584 18.50 32.72 -21.62
N LEU A 585 19.14 32.00 -20.69
CA LEU A 585 20.59 32.01 -20.57
C LEU A 585 21.23 31.34 -21.79
N ALA A 586 22.43 31.79 -22.17
CA ALA A 586 23.14 31.26 -23.33
C ALA A 586 23.57 29.80 -23.17
N SER A 587 23.83 29.37 -21.93
CA SER A 587 24.20 28.00 -21.61
C SER A 587 23.00 27.23 -21.07
N PRO A 588 22.82 25.96 -21.46
CA PRO A 588 21.80 25.13 -20.86
C PRO A 588 22.16 24.73 -19.43
N THR A 589 21.21 24.12 -18.73
CA THR A 589 21.46 23.43 -17.45
C THR A 589 22.31 22.17 -17.65
N LEU A 590 22.57 21.44 -16.56
CA LEU A 590 23.27 20.16 -16.61
C LEU A 590 22.42 19.01 -17.17
N TRP A 591 21.12 19.20 -17.37
CA TRP A 591 20.27 18.18 -17.94
C TRP A 591 20.68 17.86 -19.37
N VAL A 592 20.73 16.57 -19.70
CA VAL A 592 20.93 16.09 -21.05
C VAL A 592 19.65 15.36 -21.47
N PRO A 593 19.03 15.73 -22.61
CA PRO A 593 17.81 15.11 -23.10
C PRO A 593 17.90 13.58 -23.13
N GLY A 594 16.89 12.90 -22.59
CA GLY A 594 16.81 11.45 -22.59
C GLY A 594 17.89 10.73 -21.77
N SER A 595 18.70 11.43 -20.98
CA SER A 595 19.89 10.85 -20.34
C SER A 595 19.59 9.83 -19.25
N LYS A 596 18.43 9.91 -18.61
CA LYS A 596 17.99 8.99 -17.55
C LYS A 596 16.53 8.61 -17.73
N PRO A 597 16.14 7.36 -17.50
CA PRO A 597 14.74 6.97 -17.59
C PRO A 597 13.90 7.64 -16.50
N ILE A 598 12.63 7.89 -16.79
CA ILE A 598 11.63 8.24 -15.79
C ILE A 598 11.14 6.95 -15.12
N ARG A 599 10.97 6.98 -13.79
CA ARG A 599 10.21 5.98 -13.05
C ARG A 599 9.15 6.68 -12.21
N PHE A 600 7.90 6.30 -12.39
CA PHE A 600 6.86 6.66 -11.42
C PHE A 600 7.08 5.81 -10.16
N THR A 601 7.53 6.46 -9.10
CA THR A 601 7.86 5.83 -7.80
C THR A 601 6.62 5.58 -6.97
N GLU A 602 5.60 6.43 -7.14
CA GLU A 602 4.24 6.22 -6.70
C GLU A 602 3.26 6.59 -7.81
N LEU A 603 2.12 5.90 -7.83
CA LEU A 603 0.97 6.17 -8.66
C LEU A 603 -0.26 5.73 -7.88
N GLY A 604 -1.20 6.63 -7.66
CA GLY A 604 -2.40 6.34 -6.89
C GLY A 604 -3.55 7.27 -7.23
N VAL A 605 -4.76 6.80 -6.98
CA VAL A 605 -6.01 7.54 -7.13
C VAL A 605 -6.89 7.18 -5.95
N PRO A 606 -7.53 8.12 -5.25
CA PRO A 606 -8.41 7.77 -4.14
C PRO A 606 -9.64 7.01 -4.65
N ALA A 607 -10.09 5.99 -3.90
CA ALA A 607 -11.33 5.26 -4.15
C ALA A 607 -12.55 6.07 -3.70
N ILE A 608 -12.68 7.27 -4.26
CA ILE A 608 -13.70 8.27 -3.95
C ILE A 608 -14.25 8.76 -5.29
N ASP A 609 -15.54 9.08 -5.33
CA ASP A 609 -16.18 9.78 -6.45
C ASP A 609 -15.27 10.89 -7.00
N ARG A 610 -15.08 10.92 -8.32
CA ARG A 610 -14.17 11.85 -9.02
C ARG A 610 -12.71 11.77 -8.60
N GLY A 611 -12.24 10.61 -8.12
CA GLY A 611 -10.84 10.41 -7.73
C GLY A 611 -9.82 10.85 -8.78
N ALA A 612 -10.12 10.64 -10.06
CA ALA A 612 -9.26 11.02 -11.19
C ALA A 612 -9.12 12.54 -11.39
N ASN A 613 -10.00 13.37 -10.82
CA ASN A 613 -9.92 14.84 -10.90
C ASN A 613 -8.80 15.42 -10.03
N GLN A 614 -8.42 14.71 -8.96
CA GLN A 614 -7.38 15.16 -8.05
C GLN A 614 -6.73 13.95 -7.35
N PRO A 615 -5.88 13.17 -8.05
CA PRO A 615 -5.36 11.90 -7.54
C PRO A 615 -4.51 12.02 -6.27
N ASN A 616 -3.97 13.20 -5.97
CA ASN A 616 -3.05 13.43 -4.86
C ASN A 616 -3.74 13.58 -3.49
N VAL A 617 -5.07 13.71 -3.41
CA VAL A 617 -5.76 13.95 -2.13
C VAL A 617 -6.27 12.67 -1.49
N PHE A 618 -6.39 12.72 -0.17
CA PHE A 618 -6.90 11.64 0.65
C PHE A 618 -7.66 12.18 1.87
N VAL A 619 -8.53 11.34 2.42
CA VAL A 619 -9.31 11.65 3.63
C VAL A 619 -8.55 11.17 4.85
N ASP A 620 -8.13 12.10 5.70
CA ASP A 620 -7.54 11.82 7.01
C ASP A 620 -7.96 12.93 8.01
N PRO A 621 -9.10 12.79 8.71
CA PRO A 621 -9.71 13.88 9.48
C PRO A 621 -8.83 14.53 10.56
N LYS A 622 -7.71 13.91 10.97
CA LYS A 622 -6.75 14.53 11.89
C LYS A 622 -5.78 15.47 11.17
N SER A 623 -5.49 15.26 9.89
CA SER A 623 -4.47 15.96 9.13
C SER A 623 -5.01 17.24 8.49
N SER A 624 -4.13 18.24 8.39
CA SER A 624 -4.38 19.45 7.58
C SER A 624 -4.42 19.19 6.07
N GLU A 625 -4.00 18.01 5.60
CA GLU A 625 -4.09 17.61 4.19
C GLU A 625 -5.38 16.83 3.88
N ASN A 626 -6.32 16.75 4.83
CA ASN A 626 -7.63 16.12 4.64
C ASN A 626 -8.44 16.81 3.54
N ALA A 627 -8.60 16.13 2.40
CA ALA A 627 -9.37 16.65 1.28
C ALA A 627 -10.07 15.54 0.50
N VAL A 628 -11.14 15.92 -0.22
CA VAL A 628 -11.78 15.10 -1.24
C VAL A 628 -11.49 15.70 -2.61
N PRO A 629 -11.51 14.90 -3.69
CA PRO A 629 -11.20 15.38 -5.02
C PRO A 629 -12.11 16.53 -5.46
N HIS A 630 -11.64 17.35 -6.40
CA HIS A 630 -12.43 18.44 -6.96
C HIS A 630 -13.80 17.96 -7.46
N PHE A 631 -14.85 18.67 -7.01
CA PHE A 631 -16.26 18.39 -7.27
C PHE A 631 -16.78 17.06 -6.72
N SER A 632 -15.99 16.29 -5.97
CA SER A 632 -16.44 15.03 -5.39
C SER A 632 -17.54 15.23 -4.35
N CYS A 633 -18.48 14.28 -4.29
CA CYS A 633 -19.41 14.17 -3.16
C CYS A 633 -18.82 13.41 -1.94
N GLY A 634 -17.58 12.94 -2.04
CA GLY A 634 -16.86 12.23 -0.95
C GLY A 634 -17.31 10.78 -0.73
N ILE A 635 -18.23 10.27 -1.55
CA ILE A 635 -18.70 8.88 -1.47
C ILE A 635 -17.61 7.94 -2.00
N ARG A 636 -17.44 6.79 -1.35
CA ARG A 636 -16.53 5.73 -1.81
C ARG A 636 -16.92 5.24 -3.20
N ASP A 637 -15.97 5.24 -4.12
CA ASP A 637 -16.10 4.71 -5.47
C ASP A 637 -14.84 3.92 -5.82
N ASP A 638 -14.93 2.60 -5.71
CA ASP A 638 -13.81 1.71 -6.05
C ASP A 638 -13.61 1.59 -7.58
N LEU A 639 -14.64 1.86 -8.38
CA LEU A 639 -14.59 1.67 -9.84
C LEU A 639 -13.73 2.75 -10.49
N ILE A 640 -13.86 4.02 -10.10
CA ILE A 640 -13.05 5.10 -10.67
C ILE A 640 -11.56 4.91 -10.41
N GLN A 641 -11.18 4.48 -9.20
CA GLN A 641 -9.79 4.14 -8.88
C GLN A 641 -9.29 3.04 -9.81
N ARG A 642 -10.07 1.98 -10.01
CA ARG A 642 -9.70 0.89 -10.91
C ARG A 642 -9.51 1.35 -12.35
N ARG A 643 -10.47 2.11 -12.90
CA ARG A 643 -10.41 2.62 -14.28
C ARG A 643 -9.25 3.57 -14.52
N ALA A 644 -8.96 4.43 -13.55
CA ALA A 644 -7.82 5.35 -13.64
C ALA A 644 -6.47 4.62 -13.57
N LEU A 645 -6.34 3.60 -12.70
CA LEU A 645 -5.14 2.76 -12.66
C LEU A 645 -5.00 1.90 -13.93
N GLU A 646 -6.10 1.34 -14.45
CA GLU A 646 -6.10 0.63 -15.74
C GLU A 646 -5.65 1.54 -16.88
N ALA A 647 -6.15 2.78 -16.95
CA ALA A 647 -5.72 3.76 -17.95
C ALA A 647 -4.22 4.02 -17.88
N HIS A 648 -3.66 4.23 -16.67
CA HIS A 648 -2.22 4.45 -16.51
C HIS A 648 -1.36 3.23 -16.83
N LEU A 649 -1.79 2.02 -16.44
CA LEU A 649 -0.99 0.81 -16.60
C LEU A 649 -1.09 0.18 -18.00
N SER A 650 -2.08 0.60 -18.79
CA SER A 650 -2.25 0.19 -20.20
C SER A 650 -1.72 1.20 -21.23
N TYR A 651 -1.36 2.41 -20.77
CA TYR A 651 -0.66 3.44 -21.55
C TYR A 651 0.82 3.09 -21.74
#